data_AF-A0A2Z7CBT7-F1
#
_entry.id   AF-A0A2Z7CBT7-F1
#
_cell.length_a   1.000
_cell.length_b   1.000
_cell.length_c   1.000
_cell.angle_alpha   90.00
_cell.angle_beta   90.00
_cell.angle_gamma   90.00
#
_symmetry.space_group_name_H-M   'P 1'
#
loop_
_entity.id
_entity.type
_entity.pdbx_description
1 polymer ?
#
loop_
_entity_poly.entity_id
_entity_poly.type
_entity_poly.pdbx_seq_one_letter_code
_entity_poly.pdbx_strand_id
1 'polypeptide(L)'
;MPQLRSGVRRGRQPAAARRDPCQNTQAPVFVRSTRRTAGRRNKDKGGVVKGEVNAADILTEASDKAVDSDRVEEVKEEVVERKMNGNDSGARGSDKGVGAEDEGTAAPLPERVQVGGSPAYKIEKKLGKGGFGQVYVGRRINPPNPNERTGSGAVEVAMKFEHRSSKGCNYGPPYEWQVYNALGGSHGIPHVHFKGRQSDYYIMIMDMLGPSLWDVWNNNSHMMSIEMVACIAIEAISILEKLHSRGYVHGDVKPENFLLGPPGTPDEKKLFLVDLGLATRWRDTSTSLHVDYDQRPDVFRGTVRYASAHAHLGRTGSRRDDLESLAYTLIFLLRGRLPWQGFQGENKSFLVCKKKMSTSPEALCCFCPAPFRQFVEYVVNLKFDEKPNYAKYISLFDGIVGPNPDIRPINTEGAQKLIYQVGQKRGRLMMDEDEGGGDDEQPKKKVRMGMPATQWISVYNARRPMKQRYHYNVADTRLVQHIEKGTEDGLFISSVASCSNLWALIMDAGTGFSDQVYELSPHFLHKEWIMEKWEKNFYISAIAGADNGSSLVIMSKGTQYLQQSYKVSESFPFKWINKKWREGFYVTAMATAGARWAIVMSRGAGFSDQVVELDFLYPSEGIHRRRNGQKIFTLRPYAMQEPYPEAYEMFGASIEVRVVRALLSSLELKRPNGAEFLFTGSKKRLPMVPSSTESACCGCAGQRC
;
A
#
# COMPACT_ATOMS: atom_id res chain seq x y z
N MET A 1 54.15 -3.93 52.28
CA MET A 1 55.43 -4.65 52.05
C MET A 1 55.25 -6.07 52.57
N PRO A 2 55.90 -7.10 51.99
CA PRO A 2 56.78 -7.09 50.80
C PRO A 2 56.16 -7.85 49.60
N GLN A 3 56.62 -7.79 48.34
CA GLN A 3 57.51 -6.94 47.49
C GLN A 3 57.36 -7.52 46.03
N LEU A 4 57.64 -6.92 44.87
CA LEU A 4 57.98 -5.54 44.42
C LEU A 4 57.93 -5.43 42.87
N ARG A 5 57.77 -4.19 42.36
CA ARG A 5 58.40 -3.57 41.16
C ARG A 5 58.14 -4.20 39.76
N SER A 6 58.15 -3.44 38.66
CA SER A 6 58.09 -1.99 38.36
C SER A 6 57.90 -1.86 36.84
N GLY A 7 57.06 -0.98 36.28
CA GLY A 7 57.39 0.43 35.97
C GLY A 7 58.06 0.57 34.57
N VAL A 8 57.94 1.67 33.80
CA VAL A 8 57.19 2.93 34.02
C VAL A 8 57.13 3.80 32.71
N ARG A 9 56.09 4.66 32.57
CA ARG A 9 55.95 5.89 31.71
C ARG A 9 56.16 5.83 30.17
N ARG A 10 55.14 6.16 29.35
CA ARG A 10 54.67 7.52 28.93
C ARG A 10 55.73 8.42 28.26
N GLY A 11 55.52 8.74 26.97
CA GLY A 11 56.21 9.81 26.23
C GLY A 11 55.39 10.36 25.03
N ARG A 12 54.87 11.58 25.22
CA ARG A 12 54.39 12.64 24.29
C ARG A 12 54.42 12.47 22.74
N GLN A 13 53.31 12.91 22.13
CA GLN A 13 53.18 13.51 20.77
C GLN A 13 54.17 14.69 20.54
N PRO A 14 54.57 15.02 19.29
CA PRO A 14 53.73 15.82 18.38
C PRO A 14 53.80 15.48 16.87
N ALA A 15 52.95 16.17 16.10
CA ALA A 15 52.81 16.06 14.65
C ALA A 15 53.87 16.85 13.84
N ALA A 16 54.05 16.51 12.55
CA ALA A 16 53.98 17.50 11.46
C ALA A 16 54.07 16.89 10.04
N ALA A 17 53.30 17.50 9.12
CA ALA A 17 53.61 17.82 7.72
C ALA A 17 54.09 16.73 6.71
N ARG A 18 53.12 16.30 5.87
CA ARG A 18 53.10 16.42 4.39
C ARG A 18 54.43 16.36 3.60
N ARG A 19 54.49 15.44 2.62
CA ARG A 19 54.93 15.69 1.23
C ARG A 19 54.53 14.54 0.29
N ASP A 20 53.60 14.81 -0.63
CA ASP A 20 53.49 14.14 -1.93
C ASP A 20 54.68 14.59 -2.82
N PRO A 21 55.15 13.80 -3.82
CA PRO A 21 54.41 13.62 -5.08
C PRO A 21 54.36 12.20 -5.65
N CYS A 22 53.39 12.00 -6.54
CA CYS A 22 53.08 10.78 -7.28
C CYS A 22 54.26 10.16 -8.06
N GLN A 23 54.27 8.83 -8.17
CA GLN A 23 54.35 8.16 -9.48
C GLN A 23 53.68 6.76 -9.46
N ASN A 24 53.24 6.32 -10.65
CA ASN A 24 52.38 5.15 -10.89
C ASN A 24 52.98 3.78 -10.49
N THR A 25 52.13 2.89 -9.96
CA THR A 25 52.04 1.49 -10.43
C THR A 25 50.60 0.96 -10.29
N GLN A 26 50.12 0.24 -11.31
CA GLN A 26 48.77 -0.33 -11.37
C GLN A 26 48.69 -1.71 -10.70
N ALA A 27 47.54 -2.05 -10.10
CA ALA A 27 47.16 -3.40 -9.68
C ALA A 27 45.63 -3.59 -9.77
N PRO A 28 45.10 -4.81 -9.95
CA PRO A 28 44.02 -4.99 -10.95
C PRO A 28 42.60 -5.27 -10.41
N VAL A 29 41.64 -5.09 -11.32
CA VAL A 29 40.21 -5.44 -11.16
C VAL A 29 39.99 -6.95 -11.22
N PHE A 30 39.30 -7.52 -10.24
CA PHE A 30 38.90 -8.93 -10.24
C PHE A 30 37.50 -9.13 -10.85
N VAL A 31 37.46 -9.76 -12.03
CA VAL A 31 36.23 -10.23 -12.68
C VAL A 31 35.92 -11.65 -12.19
N ARG A 32 34.70 -11.90 -11.69
CA ARG A 32 34.24 -13.26 -11.36
C ARG A 32 33.74 -13.97 -12.61
N SER A 33 34.57 -14.85 -13.17
CA SER A 33 34.18 -15.77 -14.24
C SER A 33 33.40 -16.97 -13.70
N THR A 34 32.43 -17.43 -14.50
CA THR A 34 31.70 -18.68 -14.29
C THR A 34 32.58 -19.89 -14.63
N ARG A 35 32.44 -20.99 -13.88
CA ARG A 35 32.93 -22.32 -14.29
C ARG A 35 31.90 -23.41 -14.02
N ARG A 36 31.65 -24.22 -15.05
CA ARG A 36 30.94 -25.51 -15.03
C ARG A 36 31.94 -26.60 -15.44
N THR A 37 31.89 -27.76 -14.78
CA THR A 37 32.32 -29.09 -15.29
C THR A 37 31.79 -30.16 -14.30
N ALA A 38 31.47 -31.41 -14.66
CA ALA A 38 31.14 -32.02 -15.97
C ALA A 38 30.58 -33.46 -15.76
N GLY A 39 29.86 -34.01 -16.77
CA GLY A 39 29.64 -35.45 -16.98
C GLY A 39 28.26 -36.03 -16.59
N ARG A 40 27.71 -37.06 -17.26
CA ARG A 40 28.14 -37.77 -18.50
C ARG A 40 27.05 -38.76 -18.99
N ARG A 41 26.59 -38.69 -20.27
CA ARG A 41 26.38 -39.82 -21.24
C ARG A 41 25.38 -39.49 -22.39
N ASN A 42 25.72 -39.97 -23.60
CA ASN A 42 24.96 -39.84 -24.85
C ASN A 42 23.87 -40.91 -25.02
N LYS A 43 22.94 -40.66 -25.96
CA LYS A 43 22.68 -41.59 -27.08
C LYS A 43 22.17 -40.84 -28.33
N ASP A 44 22.53 -41.37 -29.50
CA ASP A 44 22.48 -40.68 -30.81
C ASP A 44 21.22 -40.89 -31.65
N LYS A 45 21.18 -40.14 -32.77
CA LYS A 45 20.46 -40.28 -34.07
C LYS A 45 19.51 -39.11 -34.34
N GLY A 46 19.55 -38.42 -35.49
CA GLY A 46 20.45 -38.49 -36.66
C GLY A 46 19.77 -37.90 -37.90
N GLY A 47 20.47 -37.12 -38.75
CA GLY A 47 19.90 -36.55 -39.99
C GLY A 47 20.64 -35.30 -40.49
N VAL A 48 21.09 -35.33 -41.74
CA VAL A 48 21.84 -34.27 -42.48
C VAL A 48 20.93 -33.88 -43.68
N VAL A 49 20.90 -32.69 -44.31
CA VAL A 49 21.91 -32.05 -45.19
C VAL A 49 21.43 -30.63 -45.62
N LYS A 50 22.35 -29.65 -45.62
CA LYS A 50 22.50 -28.37 -46.38
C LYS A 50 21.29 -27.54 -46.91
N GLY A 51 21.45 -26.21 -46.81
CA GLY A 51 20.87 -25.20 -47.72
C GLY A 51 21.19 -23.76 -47.28
N GLU A 52 22.03 -23.03 -48.03
CA GLU A 52 22.16 -21.56 -47.97
C GLU A 52 20.96 -20.94 -48.76
N VAL A 53 20.48 -19.69 -48.65
CA VAL A 53 21.10 -18.35 -48.53
C VAL A 53 20.07 -17.29 -48.05
N ASN A 54 20.56 -16.15 -47.55
CA ASN A 54 20.02 -14.76 -47.57
C ASN A 54 18.56 -14.39 -47.20
N ALA A 55 18.47 -13.56 -46.15
CA ALA A 55 17.92 -12.19 -46.05
C ALA A 55 16.65 -11.72 -46.82
N ALA A 56 15.90 -10.86 -46.10
CA ALA A 56 14.69 -10.10 -46.47
C ALA A 56 13.37 -10.90 -46.44
N ASP A 57 12.46 -10.54 -45.53
CA ASP A 57 11.28 -9.75 -45.92
C ASP A 57 10.47 -9.22 -44.72
N ILE A 58 9.66 -8.20 -44.98
CA ILE A 58 8.87 -7.41 -44.03
C ILE A 58 7.50 -7.10 -44.68
N LEU A 59 6.44 -7.06 -43.85
CA LEU A 59 5.06 -6.58 -44.08
C LEU A 59 3.93 -7.54 -44.54
N THR A 60 2.82 -7.37 -43.80
CA THR A 60 1.39 -7.41 -44.17
C THR A 60 0.71 -8.67 -44.72
N GLU A 61 -0.35 -9.05 -44.00
CA GLU A 61 -1.68 -9.28 -44.59
C GLU A 61 -2.76 -8.81 -43.60
N ALA A 62 -3.97 -8.52 -44.10
CA ALA A 62 -5.07 -7.89 -43.36
C ALA A 62 -6.44 -8.52 -43.73
N SER A 63 -7.48 -8.23 -42.92
CA SER A 63 -8.94 -8.28 -43.23
C SER A 63 -9.52 -9.53 -43.95
N ASP A 64 -10.57 -10.18 -43.47
CA ASP A 64 -11.94 -9.63 -43.56
C ASP A 64 -13.00 -10.49 -42.85
N LYS A 65 -14.10 -9.85 -42.42
CA LYS A 65 -15.49 -10.13 -42.86
C LYS A 65 -16.53 -9.32 -42.06
N ALA A 66 -17.47 -8.69 -42.77
CA ALA A 66 -18.63 -7.99 -42.24
C ALA A 66 -19.92 -8.39 -42.99
N VAL A 67 -21.02 -8.59 -42.25
CA VAL A 67 -22.42 -8.92 -42.65
C VAL A 67 -23.28 -8.66 -41.38
N ASP A 68 -24.43 -7.98 -41.33
CA ASP A 68 -25.13 -7.02 -42.22
C ASP A 68 -26.09 -6.15 -41.36
N SER A 69 -26.88 -5.23 -41.92
CA SER A 69 -27.65 -4.20 -41.18
C SER A 69 -29.17 -4.42 -40.98
N ASP A 70 -29.75 -3.58 -40.11
CA ASP A 70 -31.15 -3.15 -39.97
C ASP A 70 -32.26 -4.09 -39.45
N ARG A 71 -32.85 -3.71 -38.31
CA ARG A 71 -34.24 -3.17 -38.26
C ARG A 71 -34.59 -2.49 -36.93
N VAL A 72 -35.48 -1.50 -37.01
CA VAL A 72 -36.05 -0.74 -35.89
C VAL A 72 -37.48 -1.20 -35.65
N GLU A 73 -37.87 -1.46 -34.39
CA GLU A 73 -39.26 -1.48 -33.96
C GLU A 73 -39.42 -0.75 -32.62
N GLU A 74 -40.33 0.23 -32.57
CA GLU A 74 -40.82 0.85 -31.33
C GLU A 74 -41.96 0.01 -30.75
N VAL A 75 -41.88 -0.40 -29.48
CA VAL A 75 -43.07 -0.83 -28.71
C VAL A 75 -43.07 -0.23 -27.31
N LYS A 76 -43.97 0.76 -27.17
CA LYS A 76 -44.66 1.31 -25.99
C LYS A 76 -44.32 0.78 -24.59
N GLU A 77 -44.12 1.72 -23.68
CA GLU A 77 -44.21 1.53 -22.23
C GLU A 77 -45.65 1.18 -21.80
N GLU A 78 -45.80 0.24 -20.86
CA GLU A 78 -46.94 0.19 -19.94
C GLU A 78 -46.45 -0.09 -18.51
N VAL A 79 -47.03 0.62 -17.55
CA VAL A 79 -46.57 0.67 -16.16
C VAL A 79 -47.25 -0.43 -15.33
N VAL A 80 -46.46 -1.27 -14.65
CA VAL A 80 -46.95 -2.16 -13.59
C VAL A 80 -46.02 -2.08 -12.37
N GLU A 81 -46.49 -1.43 -11.31
CA GLU A 81 -45.81 -1.42 -10.01
C GLU A 81 -45.79 -2.82 -9.37
N ARG A 82 -44.60 -3.34 -9.05
CA ARG A 82 -44.45 -4.39 -8.02
C ARG A 82 -43.24 -4.14 -7.14
N LYS A 83 -43.49 -4.01 -5.83
CA LYS A 83 -42.47 -4.03 -4.78
C LYS A 83 -41.66 -5.33 -4.86
N MET A 84 -40.34 -5.24 -4.74
CA MET A 84 -39.49 -6.42 -4.56
C MET A 84 -38.52 -6.19 -3.39
N ASN A 85 -38.61 -7.07 -2.39
CA ASN A 85 -37.80 -7.02 -1.19
C ASN A 85 -36.37 -7.47 -1.49
N GLY A 86 -35.39 -6.81 -0.87
CA GLY A 86 -34.01 -7.29 -0.90
C GLY A 86 -33.84 -8.53 -0.02
N ASN A 87 -33.18 -9.56 -0.56
CA ASN A 87 -32.71 -10.73 0.19
C ASN A 87 -31.24 -11.00 -0.18
N ASP A 88 -30.34 -10.65 0.74
CA ASP A 88 -28.98 -11.19 0.84
C ASP A 88 -28.81 -11.66 2.29
N SER A 89 -29.05 -12.95 2.55
CA SER A 89 -28.93 -13.54 3.89
C SER A 89 -28.63 -15.05 3.87
N GLY A 90 -27.89 -15.46 4.90
CA GLY A 90 -27.20 -16.74 5.08
C GLY A 90 -27.96 -18.04 4.84
N ALA A 91 -27.22 -19.04 4.37
CA ALA A 91 -27.68 -20.40 4.15
C ALA A 91 -27.15 -21.40 5.20
N ARG A 92 -28.05 -21.86 6.10
CA ARG A 92 -28.09 -23.14 6.84
C ARG A 92 -29.51 -23.24 7.42
N GLY A 93 -30.30 -24.31 7.32
CA GLY A 93 -30.27 -25.58 6.59
C GLY A 93 -31.65 -26.27 6.81
N SER A 94 -32.11 -27.23 5.99
CA SER A 94 -32.01 -28.66 6.34
C SER A 94 -32.64 -29.57 5.27
N ASP A 95 -31.96 -30.69 5.00
CA ASP A 95 -32.41 -32.04 4.60
C ASP A 95 -33.31 -32.33 3.36
N LYS A 96 -32.97 -33.44 2.69
CA LYS A 96 -33.64 -34.20 1.60
C LYS A 96 -33.90 -33.53 0.24
N GLY A 97 -32.96 -33.76 -0.68
CA GLY A 97 -33.18 -33.73 -2.13
C GLY A 97 -31.89 -34.13 -2.85
N VAL A 98 -31.88 -35.28 -3.54
CA VAL A 98 -30.67 -35.76 -4.24
C VAL A 98 -30.48 -34.96 -5.54
N GLY A 99 -29.41 -34.19 -5.62
CA GLY A 99 -28.98 -33.47 -6.82
C GLY A 99 -27.51 -33.07 -6.68
N ALA A 100 -26.64 -33.65 -7.49
CA ALA A 100 -25.21 -33.42 -7.42
C ALA A 100 -24.80 -32.30 -8.38
N GLU A 101 -24.27 -31.19 -7.87
CA GLU A 101 -23.67 -30.12 -8.68
C GLU A 101 -22.24 -29.78 -8.19
N ASP A 102 -21.29 -30.19 -9.03
CA ASP A 102 -19.94 -29.64 -9.26
C ASP A 102 -18.93 -29.54 -8.07
N GLU A 103 -18.50 -30.70 -7.54
CA GLU A 103 -17.19 -30.79 -6.86
C GLU A 103 -16.04 -30.89 -7.88
N GLY A 104 -15.41 -29.74 -8.19
CA GLY A 104 -14.22 -29.68 -9.05
C GLY A 104 -13.00 -30.41 -8.49
N THR A 105 -12.83 -31.67 -8.90
CA THR A 105 -11.56 -32.43 -9.08
C THR A 105 -10.46 -32.25 -8.02
N ALA A 106 -10.81 -32.25 -6.73
CA ALA A 106 -9.83 -32.42 -5.66
C ALA A 106 -9.59 -33.93 -5.41
N ALA A 107 -8.33 -34.33 -5.20
CA ALA A 107 -8.03 -35.69 -4.77
C ALA A 107 -8.74 -36.00 -3.44
N PRO A 108 -9.27 -37.23 -3.22
CA PRO A 108 -9.96 -37.54 -1.97
C PRO A 108 -9.03 -37.39 -0.77
N LEU A 109 -9.54 -36.79 0.32
CA LEU A 109 -8.81 -36.69 1.58
C LEU A 109 -8.56 -38.10 2.16
N PRO A 110 -7.40 -38.36 2.78
CA PRO A 110 -7.11 -39.67 3.35
C PRO A 110 -7.96 -39.92 4.59
N GLU A 111 -8.71 -41.04 4.64
CA GLU A 111 -9.60 -41.36 5.77
C GLU A 111 -8.88 -41.39 7.14
N ARG A 112 -7.60 -41.79 7.12
CA ARG A 112 -6.70 -41.81 8.28
C ARG A 112 -5.44 -41.01 7.98
N VAL A 113 -5.03 -40.18 8.94
CA VAL A 113 -3.84 -39.34 8.87
C VAL A 113 -2.75 -39.89 9.78
N GLN A 114 -1.54 -40.02 9.26
CA GLN A 114 -0.33 -40.25 10.05
C GLN A 114 0.87 -39.58 9.37
N VAL A 115 1.45 -38.56 10.01
CA VAL A 115 2.50 -37.71 9.41
C VAL A 115 3.58 -37.35 10.42
N GLY A 116 4.84 -37.30 9.99
CA GLY A 116 5.94 -36.78 10.81
C GLY A 116 6.16 -37.51 12.15
N GLY A 117 5.86 -38.81 12.22
CA GLY A 117 5.93 -39.59 13.46
C GLY A 117 4.71 -39.47 14.39
N SER A 118 3.61 -38.84 13.92
CA SER A 118 2.39 -38.71 14.72
C SER A 118 1.74 -40.06 15.06
N PRO A 119 0.86 -40.09 16.07
CA PRO A 119 -0.21 -41.08 16.16
C PRO A 119 -1.04 -41.13 14.87
N ALA A 120 -1.80 -42.21 14.69
CA ALA A 120 -2.83 -42.26 13.65
C ALA A 120 -4.09 -41.52 14.12
N TYR A 121 -4.63 -40.65 13.27
CA TYR A 121 -5.86 -39.90 13.51
C TYR A 121 -6.91 -40.26 12.45
N LYS A 122 -8.18 -40.35 12.85
CA LYS A 122 -9.32 -40.41 11.93
C LYS A 122 -9.77 -38.99 11.62
N ILE A 123 -10.06 -38.68 10.34
CA ILE A 123 -10.70 -37.41 9.99
C ILE A 123 -12.18 -37.46 10.40
N GLU A 124 -12.64 -36.42 11.09
CA GLU A 124 -14.05 -36.25 11.47
C GLU A 124 -14.63 -34.94 10.88
N LYS A 125 -15.28 -34.12 11.70
CA LYS A 125 -16.01 -32.92 11.25
C LYS A 125 -15.08 -31.89 10.62
N LYS A 126 -15.49 -31.32 9.48
CA LYS A 126 -14.87 -30.14 8.89
C LYS A 126 -15.11 -28.91 9.77
N LEU A 127 -14.03 -28.23 10.17
CA LEU A 127 -14.07 -26.99 10.95
C LEU A 127 -14.17 -25.76 10.04
N GLY A 128 -13.43 -25.76 8.92
CA GLY A 128 -13.44 -24.61 8.01
C GLY A 128 -12.75 -24.86 6.66
N LYS A 129 -12.85 -23.86 5.77
CA LYS A 129 -12.13 -23.78 4.50
C LYS A 129 -11.58 -22.36 4.35
N GLY A 130 -10.26 -22.23 4.29
CA GLY A 130 -9.57 -20.96 4.06
C GLY A 130 -9.16 -20.79 2.60
N GLY A 131 -8.44 -19.71 2.29
CA GLY A 131 -7.96 -19.44 0.93
C GLY A 131 -6.88 -20.40 0.41
N PHE A 132 -6.21 -21.13 1.31
CA PHE A 132 -5.08 -22.01 0.97
C PHE A 132 -5.36 -23.50 1.20
N GLY A 133 -6.30 -23.83 2.09
CA GLY A 133 -6.55 -25.21 2.55
C GLY A 133 -7.84 -25.39 3.33
N GLN A 134 -8.02 -26.59 3.87
CA GLN A 134 -9.21 -27.03 4.62
C GLN A 134 -8.81 -27.49 6.03
N VAL A 135 -9.64 -27.25 7.03
CA VAL A 135 -9.37 -27.64 8.43
C VAL A 135 -10.44 -28.59 8.93
N TYR A 136 -10.04 -29.68 9.57
CA TYR A 136 -10.90 -30.73 10.12
C TYR A 136 -10.51 -31.08 11.55
N VAL A 137 -11.45 -31.62 12.33
CA VAL A 137 -11.15 -32.34 13.56
C VAL A 137 -10.47 -33.67 13.19
N GLY A 138 -9.35 -33.96 13.85
CA GLY A 138 -8.74 -35.28 13.88
C GLY A 138 -8.96 -35.92 15.24
N ARG A 139 -9.52 -37.13 15.28
CA ARG A 139 -9.63 -37.91 16.52
C ARG A 139 -8.56 -38.99 16.55
N ARG A 140 -7.76 -39.02 17.62
CA ARG A 140 -6.67 -39.99 17.82
C ARG A 140 -7.23 -41.40 17.89
N ILE A 141 -6.67 -42.32 17.11
CA ILE A 141 -7.02 -43.74 17.16
C ILE A 141 -6.27 -44.37 18.35
N ASN A 142 -7.00 -45.10 19.20
CA ASN A 142 -6.50 -45.76 20.41
C ASN A 142 -5.68 -44.80 21.32
N PRO A 143 -6.28 -43.72 21.85
CA PRO A 143 -5.57 -42.80 22.74
C PRO A 143 -5.14 -43.52 24.03
N PRO A 144 -3.89 -43.35 24.49
CA PRO A 144 -3.39 -44.00 25.71
C PRO A 144 -4.06 -43.44 26.98
N ASN A 145 -4.55 -42.20 26.92
CA ASN A 145 -5.40 -41.60 27.93
C ASN A 145 -6.60 -40.91 27.23
N PRO A 146 -7.84 -41.40 27.39
CA PRO A 146 -9.02 -40.82 26.73
C PRO A 146 -9.42 -39.45 27.30
N ASN A 147 -8.86 -39.03 28.43
CA ASN A 147 -9.13 -37.73 29.06
C ASN A 147 -8.08 -36.65 28.68
N GLU A 148 -7.09 -36.96 27.85
CA GLU A 148 -6.04 -36.02 27.45
C GLU A 148 -6.58 -35.04 26.39
N ARG A 149 -6.76 -33.77 26.77
CA ARG A 149 -7.42 -32.73 25.94
C ARG A 149 -6.49 -31.76 25.23
N THR A 150 -5.21 -31.73 25.57
CA THR A 150 -4.26 -30.70 25.11
C THR A 150 -2.89 -31.30 24.76
N GLY A 151 -2.12 -30.58 23.92
CA GLY A 151 -0.77 -30.99 23.53
C GLY A 151 -0.73 -32.19 22.58
N SER A 152 0.48 -32.70 22.33
CA SER A 152 0.72 -33.77 21.34
C SER A 152 0.06 -35.11 21.65
N GLY A 153 -0.40 -35.32 22.90
CA GLY A 153 -1.13 -36.51 23.29
C GLY A 153 -2.64 -36.44 23.06
N ALA A 154 -3.18 -35.24 22.81
CA ALA A 154 -4.62 -34.95 22.78
C ALA A 154 -5.45 -35.94 21.95
N VAL A 155 -6.62 -36.28 22.48
CA VAL A 155 -7.61 -37.12 21.79
C VAL A 155 -8.17 -36.43 20.55
N GLU A 156 -8.34 -35.10 20.59
CA GLU A 156 -8.82 -34.29 19.48
C GLU A 156 -7.81 -33.20 19.13
N VAL A 157 -7.57 -33.03 17.83
CA VAL A 157 -6.60 -32.08 17.25
C VAL A 157 -7.22 -31.37 16.05
N ALA A 158 -6.75 -30.17 15.74
CA ALA A 158 -7.08 -29.53 14.47
C ALA A 158 -6.07 -29.96 13.38
N MET A 159 -6.57 -30.41 12.23
CA MET A 159 -5.77 -30.86 11.08
C MET A 159 -6.03 -29.95 9.88
N LYS A 160 -5.00 -29.19 9.46
CA LYS A 160 -5.04 -28.33 8.27
C LYS A 160 -4.41 -29.06 7.08
N PHE A 161 -5.14 -29.12 5.97
CA PHE A 161 -4.78 -29.79 4.72
C PHE A 161 -4.64 -28.77 3.59
N GLU A 162 -3.47 -28.74 2.95
CA GLU A 162 -3.20 -27.93 1.77
C GLU A 162 -2.78 -28.84 0.61
N HIS A 163 -3.48 -28.75 -0.51
CA HIS A 163 -3.19 -29.60 -1.68
C HIS A 163 -1.90 -29.13 -2.36
N ARG A 164 -1.13 -30.06 -2.93
CA ARG A 164 0.16 -29.73 -3.56
C ARG A 164 0.07 -28.75 -4.73
N SER A 165 -1.07 -28.65 -5.41
CA SER A 165 -1.33 -27.65 -6.47
C SER A 165 -1.86 -26.31 -5.95
N SER A 166 -2.07 -26.13 -4.63
CA SER A 166 -2.43 -24.83 -4.05
C SER A 166 -1.33 -23.80 -4.32
N LYS A 167 -1.72 -22.53 -4.53
CA LYS A 167 -0.80 -21.43 -4.90
C LYS A 167 0.38 -21.23 -3.93
N GLY A 168 0.25 -21.65 -2.66
CA GLY A 168 1.31 -21.60 -1.65
C GLY A 168 2.28 -22.80 -1.65
N CYS A 169 2.03 -23.84 -2.45
CA CYS A 169 2.72 -25.14 -2.41
C CYS A 169 3.65 -25.41 -3.60
N ASN A 170 3.72 -24.50 -4.58
CA ASN A 170 4.46 -24.67 -5.84
C ASN A 170 5.97 -24.97 -5.68
N TYR A 171 6.55 -24.65 -4.53
CA TYR A 171 7.99 -24.81 -4.25
C TYR A 171 8.30 -25.71 -3.04
N GLY A 172 7.31 -26.45 -2.53
CA GLY A 172 7.46 -27.30 -1.34
C GLY A 172 6.30 -27.15 -0.36
N PRO A 173 6.51 -27.43 0.95
CA PRO A 173 5.50 -27.21 1.98
C PRO A 173 5.10 -25.73 2.09
N PRO A 174 3.87 -25.44 2.56
CA PRO A 174 3.37 -24.08 2.77
C PRO A 174 4.32 -23.22 3.61
N TYR A 175 4.50 -21.95 3.22
CA TYR A 175 5.37 -21.00 3.96
C TYR A 175 4.96 -20.84 5.43
N GLU A 176 3.66 -20.96 5.73
CA GLU A 176 3.08 -20.98 7.07
C GLU A 176 3.78 -21.97 8.02
N TRP A 177 4.27 -23.11 7.52
CA TRP A 177 5.01 -24.11 8.30
C TRP A 177 6.33 -23.56 8.86
N GLN A 178 6.94 -22.58 8.18
CA GLN A 178 8.15 -21.90 8.63
C GLN A 178 7.81 -20.82 9.67
N VAL A 179 6.67 -20.14 9.49
CA VAL A 179 6.18 -19.13 10.44
C VAL A 179 5.83 -19.79 11.78
N TYR A 180 5.07 -20.90 11.79
CA TYR A 180 4.83 -21.65 13.04
C TYR A 180 6.11 -22.21 13.67
N ASN A 181 7.15 -22.56 12.90
CA ASN A 181 8.45 -22.93 13.49
C ASN A 181 9.14 -21.74 14.18
N ALA A 182 8.99 -20.53 13.65
CA ALA A 182 9.59 -19.32 14.24
C ALA A 182 8.76 -18.75 15.41
N LEU A 183 7.44 -18.99 15.42
CA LEU A 183 6.49 -18.43 16.39
C LEU A 183 5.97 -19.42 17.44
N GLY A 184 5.96 -20.74 17.18
CA GLY A 184 5.35 -21.75 18.05
C GLY A 184 5.79 -21.65 19.51
N GLY A 185 4.84 -21.84 20.44
CA GLY A 185 5.05 -21.59 21.87
C GLY A 185 5.19 -20.11 22.25
N SER A 186 4.95 -19.18 21.32
CA SER A 186 4.71 -17.78 21.67
C SER A 186 3.28 -17.61 22.18
N HIS A 187 3.14 -16.76 23.19
CA HIS A 187 1.85 -16.35 23.74
C HIS A 187 0.84 -15.99 22.63
N GLY A 188 -0.35 -16.61 22.71
CA GLY A 188 -1.44 -16.44 21.75
C GLY A 188 -1.26 -17.11 20.39
N ILE A 189 -0.28 -17.98 20.19
CA ILE A 189 -0.10 -18.76 18.94
C ILE A 189 -0.22 -20.25 19.27
N PRO A 190 -1.12 -21.01 18.61
CA PRO A 190 -1.28 -22.45 18.89
C PRO A 190 -0.03 -23.25 18.49
N HIS A 191 0.18 -24.39 19.17
CA HIS A 191 1.27 -25.30 18.88
C HIS A 191 0.95 -26.17 17.67
N VAL A 192 1.97 -26.40 16.85
CA VAL A 192 1.97 -27.44 15.83
C VAL A 192 2.67 -28.66 16.43
N HIS A 193 1.95 -29.75 16.64
CA HIS A 193 2.50 -30.99 17.20
C HIS A 193 3.24 -31.80 16.14
N PHE A 194 2.61 -31.95 14.97
CA PHE A 194 3.14 -32.75 13.87
C PHE A 194 2.85 -32.08 12.54
N LYS A 195 3.72 -32.33 11.56
CA LYS A 195 3.47 -31.93 10.17
C LYS A 195 4.20 -32.85 9.21
N GLY A 196 3.64 -33.05 8.04
CA GLY A 196 4.23 -33.89 7.01
C GLY A 196 3.33 -33.98 5.78
N ARG A 197 3.74 -34.80 4.81
CA ARG A 197 3.00 -35.00 3.57
C ARG A 197 2.39 -36.40 3.58
N GLN A 198 1.12 -36.50 3.22
CA GLN A 198 0.45 -37.77 2.97
C GLN A 198 -0.41 -37.61 1.72
N SER A 199 -0.27 -38.55 0.77
CA SER A 199 -0.83 -38.43 -0.58
C SER A 199 -0.47 -37.05 -1.20
N ASP A 200 -1.42 -36.36 -1.83
CA ASP A 200 -1.22 -35.03 -2.41
C ASP A 200 -1.49 -33.86 -1.46
N TYR A 201 -1.48 -34.11 -0.15
CA TYR A 201 -1.69 -33.09 0.88
C TYR A 201 -0.45 -32.86 1.75
N TYR A 202 -0.13 -31.58 1.95
CA TYR A 202 0.63 -31.13 3.11
C TYR A 202 -0.34 -31.01 4.29
N ILE A 203 -0.02 -31.68 5.40
CA ILE A 203 -0.87 -31.78 6.59
C ILE A 203 -0.12 -31.20 7.79
N MET A 204 -0.82 -30.35 8.54
CA MET A 204 -0.36 -29.80 9.82
C MET A 204 -1.36 -30.19 10.91
N ILE A 205 -0.87 -30.81 11.99
CA ILE A 205 -1.63 -31.21 13.17
C ILE A 205 -1.25 -30.27 14.32
N MET A 206 -2.25 -29.61 14.90
CA MET A 206 -2.10 -28.52 15.88
C MET A 206 -3.13 -28.61 17.01
N ASP A 207 -2.92 -27.79 18.04
CA ASP A 207 -3.85 -27.62 19.18
C ASP A 207 -5.29 -27.47 18.66
N MET A 208 -6.22 -28.23 19.24
CA MET A 208 -7.64 -28.00 19.04
C MET A 208 -8.06 -26.74 19.84
N LEU A 209 -8.83 -25.86 19.22
CA LEU A 209 -9.27 -24.59 19.81
C LEU A 209 -10.81 -24.49 19.87
N GLY A 210 -11.29 -23.50 20.61
CA GLY A 210 -12.71 -23.15 20.73
C GLY A 210 -13.24 -22.30 19.57
N PRO A 211 -14.40 -21.63 19.75
CA PRO A 211 -15.02 -20.81 18.70
C PRO A 211 -14.18 -19.58 18.34
N SER A 212 -14.31 -19.11 17.10
CA SER A 212 -13.75 -17.82 16.68
C SER A 212 -14.55 -16.64 17.25
N LEU A 213 -13.96 -15.44 17.31
CA LEU A 213 -14.70 -14.23 17.68
C LEU A 213 -15.85 -13.94 16.70
N TRP A 214 -15.73 -14.37 15.44
CA TRP A 214 -16.83 -14.34 14.47
C TRP A 214 -18.00 -15.24 14.89
N ASP A 215 -17.73 -16.47 15.34
CA ASP A 215 -18.78 -17.40 15.80
C ASP A 215 -19.46 -16.86 17.06
N VAL A 216 -18.70 -16.36 18.02
CA VAL A 216 -19.25 -15.77 19.26
C VAL A 216 -20.08 -14.51 18.96
N TRP A 217 -19.64 -13.67 18.02
CA TRP A 217 -20.35 -12.47 17.62
C TRP A 217 -21.69 -12.79 16.92
N ASN A 218 -21.73 -13.79 16.03
CA ASN A 218 -22.98 -14.25 15.40
C ASN A 218 -23.96 -14.84 16.43
N ASN A 219 -23.46 -15.64 17.38
CA ASN A 219 -24.29 -16.27 18.42
C ASN A 219 -24.87 -15.23 19.39
N ASN A 220 -24.17 -14.12 19.63
CA ASN A 220 -24.61 -13.02 20.49
C ASN A 220 -25.39 -11.94 19.72
N SER A 221 -26.29 -12.35 18.83
CA SER A 221 -27.18 -11.45 18.07
C SER A 221 -26.45 -10.33 17.31
N HIS A 222 -25.25 -10.60 16.81
CA HIS A 222 -24.43 -9.65 16.03
C HIS A 222 -23.92 -8.44 16.84
N MET A 223 -23.74 -8.58 18.15
CA MET A 223 -23.14 -7.57 19.03
C MET A 223 -22.26 -8.19 20.14
N MET A 224 -21.27 -7.45 20.63
CA MET A 224 -20.49 -7.77 21.83
C MET A 224 -20.51 -6.61 22.82
N SER A 225 -20.42 -6.90 24.12
CA SER A 225 -20.37 -5.87 25.16
C SER A 225 -19.07 -5.06 25.09
N ILE A 226 -19.13 -3.80 25.55
CA ILE A 226 -17.99 -2.89 25.58
C ILE A 226 -16.81 -3.49 26.37
N GLU A 227 -17.09 -4.11 27.53
CA GLU A 227 -16.09 -4.80 28.36
C GLU A 227 -15.46 -5.98 27.62
N MET A 228 -16.25 -6.80 26.93
CA MET A 228 -15.73 -7.94 26.19
C MET A 228 -14.80 -7.49 25.06
N VAL A 229 -15.19 -6.49 24.26
CA VAL A 229 -14.33 -5.99 23.19
C VAL A 229 -13.11 -5.25 23.73
N ALA A 230 -13.17 -4.62 24.90
CA ALA A 230 -12.01 -4.05 25.57
C ALA A 230 -11.02 -5.13 26.05
N CYS A 231 -11.50 -6.25 26.61
CA CYS A 231 -10.63 -7.38 26.97
C CYS A 231 -10.00 -8.03 25.72
N ILE A 232 -10.77 -8.18 24.63
CA ILE A 232 -10.25 -8.62 23.33
C ILE A 232 -9.17 -7.67 22.82
N ALA A 233 -9.36 -6.35 22.94
CA ALA A 233 -8.37 -5.36 22.51
C ALA A 233 -7.05 -5.52 23.27
N ILE A 234 -7.10 -5.62 24.60
CA ILE A 234 -5.92 -5.79 25.46
C ILE A 234 -5.12 -7.04 25.06
N GLU A 235 -5.79 -8.19 24.97
CA GLU A 235 -5.13 -9.46 24.68
C GLU A 235 -4.65 -9.52 23.22
N ALA A 236 -5.46 -9.10 22.24
CA ALA A 236 -5.05 -9.06 20.83
C ALA A 236 -3.83 -8.14 20.59
N ILE A 237 -3.73 -7.00 21.28
CA ILE A 237 -2.54 -6.13 21.21
C ILE A 237 -1.31 -6.84 21.78
N SER A 238 -1.45 -7.62 22.86
CA SER A 238 -0.35 -8.45 23.42
C SER A 238 0.12 -9.53 22.45
N ILE A 239 -0.81 -10.27 21.84
CA ILE A 239 -0.51 -11.31 20.87
C ILE A 239 0.19 -10.72 19.64
N LEU A 240 -0.31 -9.59 19.12
CA LEU A 240 0.34 -8.88 18.02
C LEU A 240 1.72 -8.32 18.41
N GLU A 241 1.92 -7.76 19.60
CA GLU A 241 3.27 -7.40 20.07
C GLU A 241 4.18 -8.62 20.03
N LYS A 242 3.72 -9.77 20.52
CA LYS A 242 4.55 -10.98 20.59
C LYS A 242 4.95 -11.46 19.19
N LEU A 243 4.01 -11.49 18.25
CA LEU A 243 4.24 -11.83 16.85
C LEU A 243 5.19 -10.82 16.17
N HIS A 244 4.97 -9.52 16.40
CA HIS A 244 5.84 -8.43 15.94
C HIS A 244 7.26 -8.55 16.52
N SER A 245 7.41 -8.92 17.79
CA SER A 245 8.70 -9.07 18.49
C SER A 245 9.59 -10.16 17.88
N ARG A 246 8.97 -11.16 17.23
CA ARG A 246 9.65 -12.24 16.48
C ARG A 246 10.04 -11.83 15.05
N GLY A 247 9.57 -10.67 14.57
CA GLY A 247 9.92 -10.10 13.27
C GLY A 247 8.91 -10.35 12.14
N TYR A 248 7.73 -10.86 12.49
CA TYR A 248 6.63 -11.13 11.55
C TYR A 248 5.52 -10.10 11.72
N VAL A 249 4.71 -9.92 10.68
CA VAL A 249 3.37 -9.31 10.71
C VAL A 249 2.37 -10.33 10.18
N HIS A 250 1.12 -10.28 10.63
CA HIS A 250 0.10 -11.27 10.30
C HIS A 250 -0.51 -11.03 8.92
N GLY A 251 -0.86 -9.78 8.59
CA GLY A 251 -1.40 -9.38 7.29
C GLY A 251 -2.85 -9.80 7.01
N ASP A 252 -3.57 -10.35 8.00
CA ASP A 252 -5.00 -10.73 7.87
C ASP A 252 -5.69 -10.80 9.25
N VAL A 253 -5.54 -9.73 10.03
CA VAL A 253 -6.16 -9.60 11.36
C VAL A 253 -7.67 -9.36 11.20
N LYS A 254 -8.48 -10.27 11.76
CA LYS A 254 -9.95 -10.29 11.61
C LYS A 254 -10.62 -11.18 12.68
N PRO A 255 -11.94 -11.04 12.97
CA PRO A 255 -12.65 -11.87 13.94
C PRO A 255 -12.53 -13.39 13.73
N GLU A 256 -12.48 -13.83 12.47
CA GLU A 256 -12.41 -15.25 12.08
C GLU A 256 -11.06 -15.90 12.44
N ASN A 257 -9.99 -15.11 12.57
CA ASN A 257 -8.63 -15.59 12.86
C ASN A 257 -8.26 -15.48 14.36
N PHE A 258 -9.15 -14.93 15.20
CA PHE A 258 -9.00 -14.96 16.65
C PHE A 258 -9.95 -16.00 17.25
N LEU A 259 -9.41 -17.02 17.91
CA LEU A 259 -10.16 -18.12 18.51
C LEU A 259 -9.97 -18.13 20.03
N LEU A 260 -11.01 -18.57 20.74
CA LEU A 260 -10.92 -18.87 22.17
C LEU A 260 -10.27 -20.25 22.40
N GLY A 261 -9.82 -20.52 23.63
CA GLY A 261 -9.44 -21.88 24.02
C GLY A 261 -10.64 -22.84 24.08
N PRO A 262 -10.42 -24.16 24.18
CA PRO A 262 -11.49 -25.14 24.23
C PRO A 262 -12.43 -24.93 25.44
N PRO A 263 -13.76 -24.97 25.25
CA PRO A 263 -14.72 -24.83 26.35
C PRO A 263 -14.55 -25.88 27.46
N GLY A 264 -14.75 -25.48 28.71
CA GLY A 264 -14.59 -26.36 29.87
C GLY A 264 -13.13 -26.75 30.13
N THR A 265 -12.18 -25.88 29.75
CA THR A 265 -10.75 -26.00 30.09
C THR A 265 -10.27 -24.72 30.76
N PRO A 266 -9.15 -24.74 31.52
CA PRO A 266 -8.57 -23.52 32.10
C PRO A 266 -8.20 -22.44 31.07
N ASP A 267 -8.08 -22.83 29.80
CA ASP A 267 -7.73 -21.95 28.70
C ASP A 267 -8.95 -21.40 27.94
N GLU A 268 -10.19 -21.73 28.32
CA GLU A 268 -11.41 -21.36 27.57
C GLU A 268 -11.56 -19.84 27.34
N LYS A 269 -11.05 -19.02 28.29
CA LYS A 269 -11.05 -17.55 28.18
C LYS A 269 -9.82 -16.97 27.48
N LYS A 270 -8.81 -17.79 27.12
CA LYS A 270 -7.59 -17.31 26.45
C LYS A 270 -7.83 -17.11 24.96
N LEU A 271 -7.19 -16.10 24.40
CA LEU A 271 -7.29 -15.76 22.99
C LEU A 271 -6.08 -16.30 22.21
N PHE A 272 -6.32 -16.80 21.01
CA PHE A 272 -5.32 -17.35 20.10
C PHE A 272 -5.49 -16.74 18.71
N LEU A 273 -4.39 -16.44 18.03
CA LEU A 273 -4.32 -15.92 16.67
C LEU A 273 -3.85 -17.03 15.72
N VAL A 274 -4.64 -17.31 14.69
CA VAL A 274 -4.45 -18.44 13.76
C VAL A 274 -4.40 -17.99 12.29
N ASP A 275 -4.09 -18.93 11.39
CA ASP A 275 -3.95 -18.73 9.94
C ASP A 275 -2.81 -17.79 9.53
N LEU A 276 -1.57 -18.25 9.79
CA LEU A 276 -0.34 -17.51 9.49
C LEU A 276 0.07 -17.60 7.99
N GLY A 277 -0.83 -18.03 7.11
CA GLY A 277 -0.58 -18.21 5.67
C GLY A 277 -0.31 -16.92 4.89
N LEU A 278 -0.78 -15.77 5.40
CA LEU A 278 -0.48 -14.43 4.85
C LEU A 278 0.63 -13.69 5.58
N ALA A 279 1.19 -14.27 6.65
CA ALA A 279 2.20 -13.60 7.46
C ALA A 279 3.46 -13.28 6.64
N THR A 280 4.03 -12.09 6.84
CA THR A 280 5.26 -11.65 6.18
C THR A 280 6.24 -11.13 7.22
N ARG A 281 7.46 -10.80 6.77
CA ARG A 281 8.52 -10.31 7.65
C ARG A 281 8.66 -8.80 7.51
N TRP A 282 8.58 -8.07 8.62
CA TRP A 282 8.79 -6.61 8.65
C TRP A 282 10.23 -6.22 8.99
N ARG A 283 11.06 -7.17 9.45
CA ARG A 283 12.50 -6.96 9.65
C ARG A 283 13.34 -8.08 9.06
N ASP A 284 14.52 -7.71 8.56
CA ASP A 284 15.53 -8.66 8.11
C ASP A 284 16.13 -9.48 9.28
N THR A 285 16.61 -10.69 8.99
CA THR A 285 17.15 -11.63 9.99
C THR A 285 18.58 -11.35 10.36
N SER A 286 19.37 -10.86 9.39
CA SER A 286 20.81 -10.70 9.54
C SER A 286 21.17 -9.35 10.17
N THR A 287 20.45 -8.30 9.80
CA THR A 287 20.67 -6.93 10.24
C THR A 287 19.72 -6.48 11.36
N SER A 288 18.60 -7.19 11.56
CA SER A 288 17.46 -6.76 12.40
C SER A 288 16.84 -5.40 12.01
N LEU A 289 17.23 -4.83 10.86
CA LEU A 289 16.69 -3.58 10.33
C LEU A 289 15.28 -3.81 9.74
N HIS A 290 14.51 -2.72 9.68
CA HIS A 290 13.22 -2.72 9.00
C HIS A 290 13.38 -3.07 7.53
N VAL A 291 12.42 -3.79 6.95
CA VAL A 291 12.38 -4.01 5.49
C VAL A 291 12.18 -2.69 4.75
N ASP A 292 12.74 -2.60 3.54
CA ASP A 292 12.58 -1.45 2.66
C ASP A 292 11.12 -1.21 2.26
N TYR A 293 10.81 0.04 1.94
CA TYR A 293 9.49 0.44 1.46
C TYR A 293 9.35 0.20 -0.05
N ASP A 294 8.41 -0.66 -0.42
CA ASP A 294 7.98 -0.92 -1.79
C ASP A 294 6.46 -0.77 -1.93
N GLN A 295 5.98 -0.53 -3.15
CA GLN A 295 4.56 -0.52 -3.46
C GLN A 295 4.28 -1.25 -4.78
N ARG A 296 3.32 -2.17 -4.74
CA ARG A 296 2.86 -2.96 -5.88
C ARG A 296 1.34 -2.86 -5.99
N PRO A 297 0.80 -1.83 -6.67
CA PRO A 297 -0.64 -1.57 -6.69
C PRO A 297 -1.53 -2.71 -7.21
N ASP A 298 -0.96 -3.71 -7.89
CA ASP A 298 -1.66 -4.89 -8.37
C ASP A 298 -1.64 -6.09 -7.39
N VAL A 299 -1.00 -5.93 -6.22
CA VAL A 299 -0.87 -6.97 -5.18
C VAL A 299 -1.61 -6.54 -3.91
N PHE A 300 -2.87 -6.93 -3.81
CA PHE A 300 -3.64 -6.89 -2.56
C PHE A 300 -3.52 -8.22 -1.79
N ARG A 301 -3.52 -8.16 -0.45
CA ARG A 301 -3.55 -9.33 0.46
C ARG A 301 -4.42 -9.02 1.68
N GLY A 302 -4.95 -10.08 2.29
CA GLY A 302 -5.82 -9.99 3.46
C GLY A 302 -7.29 -9.75 3.11
N THR A 303 -8.11 -9.58 4.14
CA THR A 303 -9.58 -9.46 4.01
C THR A 303 -9.99 -8.01 3.78
N VAL A 304 -10.57 -7.68 2.61
CA VAL A 304 -11.01 -6.32 2.19
C VAL A 304 -11.73 -5.52 3.29
N ARG A 305 -12.57 -6.17 4.10
CA ARG A 305 -13.31 -5.49 5.18
C ARG A 305 -12.37 -4.90 6.24
N TYR A 306 -11.33 -5.63 6.65
CA TYR A 306 -10.48 -5.32 7.81
C TYR A 306 -9.06 -4.85 7.45
N ALA A 307 -8.56 -5.12 6.24
CA ALA A 307 -7.19 -4.74 5.84
C ALA A 307 -6.93 -3.22 5.96
N SER A 308 -5.68 -2.82 6.24
CA SER A 308 -5.27 -1.41 6.25
C SER A 308 -5.45 -0.74 4.87
N ALA A 309 -5.60 0.59 4.83
CA ALA A 309 -5.60 1.30 3.55
C ALA A 309 -4.24 1.15 2.81
N HIS A 310 -3.14 0.98 3.55
CA HIS A 310 -1.83 0.71 2.94
C HIS A 310 -1.78 -0.66 2.24
N ALA A 311 -2.42 -1.69 2.79
CA ALA A 311 -2.56 -2.99 2.15
C ALA A 311 -3.42 -2.90 0.88
N HIS A 312 -4.50 -2.12 0.87
CA HIS A 312 -5.28 -1.82 -0.33
C HIS A 312 -4.45 -1.13 -1.43
N LEU A 313 -3.55 -0.24 -1.03
CA LEU A 313 -2.59 0.42 -1.93
C LEU A 313 -1.42 -0.49 -2.35
N GLY A 314 -1.39 -1.75 -1.92
CA GLY A 314 -0.33 -2.71 -2.26
C GLY A 314 1.04 -2.34 -1.69
N ARG A 315 1.09 -1.58 -0.60
CA ARG A 315 2.35 -1.22 0.09
C ARG A 315 2.92 -2.42 0.83
N THR A 316 4.24 -2.42 1.06
CA THR A 316 4.88 -3.37 1.96
C THR A 316 4.19 -3.35 3.32
N GLY A 317 3.79 -4.53 3.81
CA GLY A 317 3.12 -4.67 5.11
C GLY A 317 4.08 -4.50 6.29
N SER A 318 3.59 -3.89 7.36
CA SER A 318 4.36 -3.52 8.55
C SER A 318 3.50 -3.57 9.82
N ARG A 319 4.09 -3.28 10.97
CA ARG A 319 3.42 -3.41 12.29
C ARG A 319 2.19 -2.50 12.45
N ARG A 320 2.13 -1.36 11.74
CA ARG A 320 0.94 -0.49 11.72
C ARG A 320 -0.26 -1.15 11.07
N ASP A 321 -0.03 -2.01 10.08
CA ASP A 321 -1.09 -2.59 9.25
C ASP A 321 -1.93 -3.61 10.03
N ASP A 322 -1.28 -4.44 10.86
CA ASP A 322 -1.96 -5.35 11.77
C ASP A 322 -2.77 -4.59 12.84
N LEU A 323 -2.24 -3.47 13.35
CA LEU A 323 -2.91 -2.67 14.38
C LEU A 323 -4.07 -1.83 13.83
N GLU A 324 -3.96 -1.27 12.62
CA GLU A 324 -5.07 -0.65 11.89
C GLU A 324 -6.18 -1.69 11.60
N SER A 325 -5.77 -2.90 11.20
CA SER A 325 -6.71 -4.00 10.95
C SER A 325 -7.39 -4.50 12.23
N LEU A 326 -6.68 -4.53 13.36
CA LEU A 326 -7.26 -4.78 14.68
C LEU A 326 -8.25 -3.67 15.06
N ALA A 327 -7.92 -2.40 14.85
CA ALA A 327 -8.83 -1.30 15.17
C ALA A 327 -10.15 -1.40 14.38
N TYR A 328 -10.10 -1.73 13.08
CA TYR A 328 -11.31 -2.02 12.29
C TYR A 328 -12.06 -3.26 12.77
N THR A 329 -11.35 -4.29 13.22
CA THR A 329 -11.93 -5.50 13.82
C THR A 329 -12.69 -5.19 15.12
N LEU A 330 -12.12 -4.40 16.04
CA LEU A 330 -12.75 -4.02 17.30
C LEU A 330 -14.00 -3.15 17.09
N ILE A 331 -13.93 -2.17 16.18
CA ILE A 331 -15.10 -1.34 15.83
C ILE A 331 -16.20 -2.19 15.18
N PHE A 332 -15.84 -3.19 14.36
CA PHE A 332 -16.80 -4.13 13.81
C PHE A 332 -17.50 -4.95 14.91
N LEU A 333 -16.76 -5.52 15.87
CA LEU A 333 -17.34 -6.32 16.97
C LEU A 333 -18.31 -5.50 17.86
N LEU A 334 -18.03 -4.20 18.05
CA LEU A 334 -18.92 -3.28 18.79
C LEU A 334 -20.17 -2.87 18.00
N ARG A 335 -20.04 -2.56 16.69
CA ARG A 335 -21.08 -1.89 15.89
C ARG A 335 -21.82 -2.80 14.92
N GLY A 336 -21.31 -4.01 14.70
CA GLY A 336 -21.73 -4.96 13.69
C GLY A 336 -21.53 -4.56 12.23
N ARG A 337 -21.08 -3.32 11.96
CA ARG A 337 -20.82 -2.82 10.60
C ARG A 337 -19.74 -1.73 10.55
N LEU A 338 -19.08 -1.65 9.40
CA LEU A 338 -18.09 -0.63 9.04
C LEU A 338 -18.59 0.24 7.86
N PRO A 339 -18.21 1.53 7.76
CA PRO A 339 -18.72 2.48 6.75
C PRO A 339 -18.40 2.16 5.27
N TRP A 340 -17.64 1.11 5.00
CA TRP A 340 -17.18 0.67 3.68
C TRP A 340 -17.67 -0.74 3.30
N GLN A 341 -18.73 -1.23 3.95
CA GLN A 341 -19.48 -2.40 3.47
C GLN A 341 -20.44 -2.01 2.33
N GLY A 342 -20.78 -2.97 1.47
CA GLY A 342 -21.72 -2.78 0.35
C GLY A 342 -21.09 -2.58 -1.03
N PHE A 343 -19.80 -2.21 -1.14
CA PHE A 343 -19.12 -2.09 -2.44
C PHE A 343 -19.00 -3.46 -3.15
N GLN A 344 -19.20 -3.48 -4.46
CA GLN A 344 -19.12 -4.66 -5.34
C GLN A 344 -18.31 -4.37 -6.62
N GLY A 345 -18.12 -5.39 -7.46
CA GLY A 345 -17.35 -5.29 -8.71
C GLY A 345 -15.82 -5.31 -8.54
N GLU A 346 -15.08 -5.29 -9.65
CA GLU A 346 -13.61 -5.41 -9.65
C GLU A 346 -12.92 -4.25 -8.90
N ASN A 347 -13.48 -3.04 -9.01
CA ASN A 347 -12.97 -1.83 -8.35
C ASN A 347 -13.31 -1.74 -6.85
N LYS A 348 -13.96 -2.75 -6.26
CA LYS A 348 -14.34 -2.81 -4.84
C LYS A 348 -13.21 -2.47 -3.88
N SER A 349 -12.01 -3.03 -4.10
CA SER A 349 -10.85 -2.79 -3.22
C SER A 349 -10.43 -1.31 -3.21
N PHE A 350 -10.46 -0.67 -4.37
CA PHE A 350 -10.14 0.74 -4.54
C PHE A 350 -11.17 1.66 -3.87
N LEU A 351 -12.47 1.38 -4.06
CA LEU A 351 -13.56 2.14 -3.43
C LEU A 351 -13.54 2.02 -1.90
N VAL A 352 -13.29 0.83 -1.37
CA VAL A 352 -13.09 0.59 0.06
C VAL A 352 -11.88 1.38 0.58
N CYS A 353 -10.77 1.42 -0.18
CA CYS A 353 -9.61 2.22 0.19
C CYS A 353 -9.92 3.72 0.24
N LYS A 354 -10.56 4.29 -0.79
CA LYS A 354 -10.99 5.70 -0.81
C LYS A 354 -11.84 6.00 0.42
N LYS A 355 -12.83 5.15 0.71
CA LYS A 355 -13.74 5.33 1.86
C LYS A 355 -13.03 5.19 3.22
N LYS A 356 -12.07 4.27 3.37
CA LYS A 356 -11.24 4.16 4.59
C LYS A 356 -10.38 5.39 4.82
N MET A 357 -9.82 5.98 3.76
CA MET A 357 -8.99 7.18 3.87
C MET A 357 -9.82 8.45 4.10
N SER A 358 -11.05 8.52 3.57
CA SER A 358 -11.97 9.64 3.79
C SER A 358 -12.78 9.57 5.09
N THR A 359 -12.59 8.55 5.93
CA THR A 359 -13.36 8.38 7.18
C THR A 359 -12.46 8.71 8.37
N SER A 360 -12.81 9.74 9.15
CA SER A 360 -12.04 10.12 10.35
C SER A 360 -12.27 9.14 11.51
N PRO A 361 -11.36 9.11 12.52
CA PRO A 361 -11.56 8.35 13.74
C PRO A 361 -12.89 8.67 14.45
N GLU A 362 -13.30 9.94 14.46
CA GLU A 362 -14.56 10.43 15.06
C GLU A 362 -15.78 9.85 14.32
N ALA A 363 -15.76 9.89 12.97
CA ALA A 363 -16.84 9.37 12.15
C ALA A 363 -16.96 7.84 12.26
N LEU A 364 -15.82 7.14 12.31
CA LEU A 364 -15.78 5.69 12.48
C LEU A 364 -16.24 5.24 13.87
N CYS A 365 -15.81 5.96 14.91
CA CYS A 365 -16.06 5.64 16.31
C CYS A 365 -17.24 6.43 16.91
N CYS A 366 -18.14 6.95 16.08
CA CYS A 366 -19.29 7.73 16.54
C CYS A 366 -20.17 6.87 17.46
N PHE A 367 -20.39 7.33 18.70
CA PHE A 367 -21.01 6.58 19.81
C PHE A 367 -20.20 5.38 20.39
N CYS A 368 -18.92 5.23 20.05
CA CYS A 368 -18.02 4.29 20.73
C CYS A 368 -17.31 4.97 21.92
N PRO A 369 -16.92 4.21 22.98
CA PRO A 369 -16.13 4.76 24.09
C PRO A 369 -14.80 5.39 23.65
N ALA A 370 -14.37 6.44 24.33
CA ALA A 370 -13.17 7.21 23.99
C ALA A 370 -11.89 6.37 23.75
N PRO A 371 -11.59 5.30 24.53
CA PRO A 371 -10.45 4.42 24.26
C PRO A 371 -10.39 3.83 22.85
N PHE A 372 -11.53 3.45 22.26
CA PHE A 372 -11.57 2.91 20.90
C PHE A 372 -11.26 3.99 19.86
N ARG A 373 -11.80 5.21 20.04
CA ARG A 373 -11.48 6.36 19.16
C ARG A 373 -10.00 6.72 19.25
N GLN A 374 -9.46 6.81 20.46
CA GLN A 374 -8.03 7.10 20.69
C GLN A 374 -7.13 6.00 20.10
N PHE A 375 -7.50 4.72 20.23
CA PHE A 375 -6.74 3.62 19.62
C PHE A 375 -6.72 3.74 18.09
N VAL A 376 -7.88 3.95 17.44
CA VAL A 376 -7.97 4.22 15.99
C VAL A 376 -7.09 5.41 15.61
N GLU A 377 -7.22 6.53 16.32
CA GLU A 377 -6.47 7.78 16.08
C GLU A 377 -4.95 7.57 16.17
N TYR A 378 -4.46 6.76 17.10
CA TYR A 378 -3.04 6.44 17.17
C TYR A 378 -2.57 5.53 16.02
N VAL A 379 -3.30 4.45 15.71
CA VAL A 379 -2.79 3.43 14.77
C VAL A 379 -2.84 3.87 13.30
N VAL A 380 -3.84 4.66 12.90
CA VAL A 380 -3.94 5.15 11.50
C VAL A 380 -2.90 6.22 11.15
N ASN A 381 -2.20 6.76 12.16
CA ASN A 381 -1.19 7.81 12.03
C ASN A 381 0.26 7.28 12.19
N LEU A 382 0.47 5.98 12.38
CA LEU A 382 1.80 5.37 12.50
C LEU A 382 2.59 5.41 11.19
N LYS A 383 3.89 5.73 11.26
CA LYS A 383 4.81 5.59 10.12
C LYS A 383 5.18 4.13 9.87
N PHE A 384 5.66 3.83 8.67
CA PHE A 384 5.97 2.47 8.19
C PHE A 384 6.96 1.70 9.09
N ASP A 385 8.02 2.36 9.57
CA ASP A 385 9.02 1.79 10.48
C ASP A 385 8.82 2.15 11.96
N GLU A 386 7.77 2.89 12.29
CA GLU A 386 7.51 3.31 13.66
C GLU A 386 7.32 2.09 14.56
N LYS A 387 7.95 2.12 15.74
CA LYS A 387 7.72 1.09 16.76
C LYS A 387 6.42 1.45 17.49
N PRO A 388 5.34 0.65 17.37
CA PRO A 388 4.09 0.98 18.04
C PRO A 388 4.26 0.94 19.56
N ASN A 389 3.49 1.76 20.27
CA ASN A 389 3.51 1.82 21.73
C ASN A 389 2.40 0.92 22.33
N TYR A 390 2.58 -0.39 22.17
CA TYR A 390 1.63 -1.43 22.60
C TYR A 390 1.17 -1.24 24.05
N ALA A 391 2.09 -0.93 24.96
CA ALA A 391 1.80 -0.66 26.37
C ALA A 391 0.84 0.54 26.56
N LYS A 392 1.07 1.66 25.86
CA LYS A 392 0.12 2.80 25.87
C LYS A 392 -1.24 2.38 25.33
N TYR A 393 -1.30 1.62 24.24
CA TYR A 393 -2.56 1.23 23.62
C TYR A 393 -3.40 0.30 24.51
N ILE A 394 -2.76 -0.64 25.20
CA ILE A 394 -3.42 -1.47 26.22
C ILE A 394 -4.00 -0.61 27.34
N SER A 395 -3.22 0.35 27.87
CA SER A 395 -3.66 1.18 29.00
C SER A 395 -4.86 2.11 28.72
N LEU A 396 -5.25 2.28 27.45
CA LEU A 396 -6.48 2.99 27.10
C LEU A 396 -7.73 2.24 27.62
N PHE A 397 -7.66 0.91 27.68
CA PHE A 397 -8.79 0.04 28.02
C PHE A 397 -8.87 -0.30 29.51
N ASP A 398 -7.85 0.03 30.31
CA ASP A 398 -7.79 -0.25 31.76
C ASP A 398 -9.02 0.29 32.52
N GLY A 399 -9.54 1.46 32.12
CA GLY A 399 -10.72 2.07 32.74
C GLY A 399 -12.07 1.48 32.32
N ILE A 400 -12.08 0.55 31.35
CA ILE A 400 -13.29 -0.18 30.91
C ILE A 400 -13.36 -1.55 31.56
N VAL A 401 -12.21 -2.20 31.78
CA VAL A 401 -12.14 -3.60 32.22
C VAL A 401 -12.14 -3.68 33.74
N GLY A 402 -13.01 -4.51 34.32
CA GLY A 402 -13.14 -4.66 35.77
C GLY A 402 -11.81 -5.01 36.48
N PRO A 403 -11.59 -4.54 37.73
CA PRO A 403 -10.32 -4.72 38.43
C PRO A 403 -10.01 -6.18 38.80
N ASN A 404 -11.04 -7.02 38.93
CA ASN A 404 -10.90 -8.45 39.18
C ASN A 404 -10.68 -9.22 37.85
N PRO A 405 -9.55 -9.90 37.64
CA PRO A 405 -9.30 -10.68 36.42
C PRO A 405 -10.21 -11.90 36.24
N ASP A 406 -10.63 -12.56 37.32
CA ASP A 406 -11.30 -13.86 37.27
C ASP A 406 -12.70 -13.78 36.63
N ILE A 407 -13.39 -12.67 36.87
CA ILE A 407 -14.73 -12.39 36.34
C ILE A 407 -14.71 -11.87 34.90
N ARG A 408 -13.54 -11.51 34.34
CA ARG A 408 -13.45 -10.96 32.98
C ARG A 408 -13.97 -11.97 31.95
N PRO A 409 -14.61 -11.53 30.85
CA PRO A 409 -15.08 -12.43 29.80
C PRO A 409 -13.92 -13.07 29.01
N ILE A 410 -12.75 -12.43 28.98
CA ILE A 410 -11.54 -12.88 28.28
C ILE A 410 -10.33 -12.71 29.20
N ASN A 411 -9.43 -13.69 29.20
CA ASN A 411 -8.17 -13.63 29.93
C ASN A 411 -7.26 -12.57 29.29
N THR A 412 -6.64 -11.73 30.13
CA THR A 412 -5.80 -10.58 29.75
C THR A 412 -4.42 -10.62 30.45
N GLU A 413 -4.05 -11.74 31.06
CA GLU A 413 -2.75 -11.98 31.70
C GLU A 413 -1.58 -11.84 30.72
N GLY A 414 -1.81 -12.11 29.42
CA GLY A 414 -0.83 -11.89 28.36
C GLY A 414 -0.26 -10.47 28.38
N ALA A 415 -1.13 -9.48 28.60
CA ALA A 415 -0.78 -8.08 28.67
C ALA A 415 -0.15 -7.64 30.01
N GLN A 416 -0.11 -8.49 31.05
CA GLN A 416 0.27 -8.08 32.42
C GLN A 416 1.68 -7.47 32.49
N LYS A 417 2.63 -7.99 31.69
CA LYS A 417 3.99 -7.42 31.57
C LYS A 417 4.00 -6.01 30.97
N LEU A 418 3.07 -5.69 30.07
CA LEU A 418 2.94 -4.37 29.44
C LEU A 418 2.23 -3.41 30.39
N ILE A 419 1.18 -3.86 31.08
CA ILE A 419 0.48 -3.11 32.12
C ILE A 419 1.46 -2.68 33.23
N TYR A 420 2.34 -3.59 33.69
CA TYR A 420 3.35 -3.26 34.70
C TYR A 420 4.37 -2.20 34.24
N GLN A 421 4.74 -2.19 32.96
CA GLN A 421 5.62 -1.15 32.39
C GLN A 421 4.96 0.23 32.36
N VAL A 422 3.62 0.30 32.22
CA VAL A 422 2.86 1.56 32.36
C VAL A 422 2.75 1.96 33.83
N GLY A 423 2.47 1.00 34.73
CA GLY A 423 2.40 1.22 36.17
C GLY A 423 3.68 1.82 36.76
N GLN A 424 4.85 1.29 36.41
CA GLN A 424 6.13 1.88 36.84
C GLN A 424 6.41 3.26 36.22
N LYS A 425 5.86 3.58 35.04
CA LYS A 425 5.97 4.92 34.45
C LYS A 425 5.00 5.93 35.07
N ARG A 426 3.81 5.51 35.53
CA ARG A 426 2.93 6.33 36.38
C ARG A 426 3.64 6.76 37.68
N GLY A 427 4.45 5.88 38.26
CA GLY A 427 5.34 6.20 39.40
C GLY A 427 6.46 7.22 39.10
N ARG A 428 6.57 7.71 37.85
CA ARG A 428 7.55 8.72 37.43
C ARG A 428 6.94 9.82 36.54
N LEU A 429 5.62 9.90 36.50
CA LEU A 429 4.81 10.88 35.77
C LEU A 429 3.59 11.27 36.64
N MET A 430 3.89 11.85 37.80
CA MET A 430 3.06 12.88 38.42
C MET A 430 3.84 14.19 38.23
N MET A 431 3.17 15.28 37.87
CA MET A 431 3.75 16.49 37.26
C MET A 431 4.22 16.27 35.81
N ASP A 432 3.24 16.36 34.90
CA ASP A 432 3.26 17.29 33.76
C ASP A 432 1.76 17.58 33.47
N GLU A 433 1.09 18.19 34.45
CA GLU A 433 -0.21 18.81 34.25
C GLU A 433 0.05 20.19 33.62
N ASP A 434 -0.51 20.39 32.42
CA ASP A 434 -0.24 21.52 31.53
C ASP A 434 -1.04 22.75 31.98
N GLU A 435 -0.70 23.33 33.14
CA GLU A 435 -1.18 24.64 33.57
C GLU A 435 -0.33 25.76 32.96
N GLY A 436 -0.73 26.20 31.77
CA GLY A 436 -0.14 27.33 31.05
C GLY A 436 -1.17 28.01 30.16
N GLY A 437 -2.17 28.66 30.77
CA GLY A 437 -3.29 29.27 30.03
C GLY A 437 -2.88 30.45 29.13
N GLY A 438 -3.41 30.45 27.91
CA GLY A 438 -3.34 31.53 26.92
C GLY A 438 -4.22 31.19 25.72
N ASP A 439 -4.99 32.15 25.22
CA ASP A 439 -6.09 31.93 24.26
C ASP A 439 -5.68 31.38 22.87
N ASP A 440 -6.66 30.77 22.19
CA ASP A 440 -6.74 30.56 20.74
C ASP A 440 -5.73 29.60 20.04
N GLU A 441 -5.64 28.34 20.51
CA GLU A 441 -5.38 27.21 19.58
C GLU A 441 -6.53 26.20 19.54
N GLN A 442 -7.34 26.27 18.47
CA GLN A 442 -8.30 25.22 18.13
C GLN A 442 -7.58 23.87 17.95
N PRO A 443 -8.15 22.74 18.41
CA PRO A 443 -7.54 21.43 18.25
C PRO A 443 -7.43 21.07 16.76
N LYS A 444 -6.21 21.22 16.21
CA LYS A 444 -5.88 20.91 14.81
C LYS A 444 -6.22 19.46 14.51
N LYS A 445 -7.32 19.25 13.78
CA LYS A 445 -7.90 17.95 13.41
C LYS A 445 -6.89 17.07 12.68
N LYS A 446 -6.18 16.20 13.39
CA LYS A 446 -5.32 15.15 12.79
C LYS A 446 -6.15 13.95 12.34
N VAL A 447 -7.11 14.22 11.44
CA VAL A 447 -7.65 13.22 10.52
C VAL A 447 -6.47 12.61 9.75
N ARG A 448 -6.62 11.35 9.32
CA ARG A 448 -5.64 10.54 8.57
C ARG A 448 -5.07 11.28 7.34
N MET A 449 -4.08 12.12 7.57
CA MET A 449 -3.39 12.91 6.58
C MET A 449 -1.97 12.37 6.48
N GLY A 450 -1.65 11.72 5.36
CA GLY A 450 -0.27 11.74 4.90
C GLY A 450 0.14 13.21 4.84
N MET A 451 1.14 13.59 5.66
CA MET A 451 1.27 14.97 6.14
C MET A 451 1.05 15.99 5.01
N PRO A 452 0.17 17.00 5.19
CA PRO A 452 0.06 18.08 4.22
C PRO A 452 1.47 18.61 3.97
N ALA A 453 1.82 18.89 2.71
CA ALA A 453 3.20 19.07 2.30
C ALA A 453 3.80 20.36 2.90
N THR A 454 4.28 20.29 4.14
CA THR A 454 5.02 21.37 4.83
C THR A 454 6.44 21.55 4.29
N GLN A 455 6.90 20.63 3.43
CA GLN A 455 8.20 20.67 2.79
C GLN A 455 8.05 20.33 1.30
N TRP A 456 8.24 21.35 0.46
CA TRP A 456 8.23 21.20 -1.00
C TRP A 456 9.64 20.90 -1.50
N ILE A 457 9.81 19.76 -2.18
CA ILE A 457 11.11 19.38 -2.76
C ILE A 457 11.21 19.93 -4.17
N SER A 458 11.77 21.13 -4.30
CA SER A 458 12.13 21.71 -5.60
C SER A 458 13.39 21.04 -6.16
N VAL A 459 13.22 20.00 -6.96
CA VAL A 459 14.30 19.42 -7.77
C VAL A 459 14.53 20.33 -8.99
N TYR A 460 15.65 21.04 -8.99
CA TYR A 460 16.12 21.79 -10.15
C TYR A 460 17.18 20.98 -10.90
N ASN A 461 16.95 20.73 -12.19
CA ASN A 461 18.05 20.52 -13.12
C ASN A 461 18.61 21.89 -13.50
N ALA A 462 19.92 22.08 -13.37
CA ALA A 462 20.59 23.32 -13.76
C ALA A 462 20.66 23.43 -15.29
N ARG A 463 19.52 23.76 -15.93
CA ARG A 463 19.48 24.17 -17.33
C ARG A 463 20.03 25.59 -17.48
N ARG A 464 20.44 25.95 -18.70
CA ARG A 464 20.74 27.36 -19.04
C ARG A 464 19.45 28.20 -18.87
N PRO A 465 19.54 29.50 -18.50
CA PRO A 465 18.39 30.39 -18.48
C PRO A 465 17.64 30.35 -19.81
N MET A 466 16.30 30.27 -19.76
CA MET A 466 15.44 30.15 -20.95
C MET A 466 14.16 30.96 -20.78
N LYS A 467 13.57 31.41 -21.89
CA LYS A 467 12.24 32.03 -21.94
C LYS A 467 11.20 30.94 -21.63
N GLN A 468 10.31 31.24 -20.68
CA GLN A 468 9.20 30.37 -20.28
C GLN A 468 7.93 31.21 -20.16
N ARG A 469 6.79 30.66 -20.57
CA ARG A 469 5.45 31.25 -20.42
C ARG A 469 4.51 30.21 -19.83
N TYR A 470 3.61 30.64 -18.95
CA TYR A 470 2.59 29.77 -18.37
C TYR A 470 1.22 30.42 -18.49
N HIS A 471 0.21 29.58 -18.71
CA HIS A 471 -1.20 29.95 -18.70
C HIS A 471 -1.96 28.97 -17.83
N TYR A 472 -2.96 29.45 -17.10
CA TYR A 472 -3.77 28.69 -16.17
C TYR A 472 -5.20 29.22 -16.20
N ASN A 473 -6.16 28.43 -15.73
CA ASN A 473 -7.60 28.74 -15.81
C ASN A 473 -8.05 29.07 -17.26
N VAL A 474 -7.44 28.38 -18.24
CA VAL A 474 -7.74 28.54 -19.66
C VAL A 474 -8.93 27.65 -20.01
N ALA A 475 -10.00 28.24 -20.54
CA ALA A 475 -11.12 27.51 -21.13
C ALA A 475 -10.80 27.08 -22.57
N ASP A 476 -11.43 26.01 -23.04
CA ASP A 476 -11.27 25.42 -24.39
C ASP A 476 -11.22 26.47 -25.52
N THR A 477 -12.17 27.43 -25.51
CA THR A 477 -12.30 28.50 -26.52
C THR A 477 -11.10 29.45 -26.61
N ARG A 478 -10.26 29.51 -25.57
CA ARG A 478 -9.07 30.37 -25.51
C ARG A 478 -7.76 29.60 -25.69
N LEU A 479 -7.81 28.27 -25.72
CA LEU A 479 -6.65 27.41 -25.74
C LEU A 479 -5.79 27.66 -26.99
N VAL A 480 -6.43 27.73 -28.16
CA VAL A 480 -5.80 27.98 -29.47
C VAL A 480 -5.01 29.29 -29.46
N GLN A 481 -5.65 30.41 -29.08
CA GLN A 481 -5.04 31.74 -29.01
C GLN A 481 -3.77 31.77 -28.14
N HIS A 482 -3.77 31.03 -27.02
CA HIS A 482 -2.62 30.94 -26.12
C HIS A 482 -1.48 30.10 -26.72
N ILE A 483 -1.78 29.03 -27.46
CA ILE A 483 -0.79 28.15 -28.09
C ILE A 483 -0.17 28.82 -29.34
N GLU A 484 -0.98 29.46 -30.17
CA GLU A 484 -0.51 30.18 -31.37
C GLU A 484 0.46 31.30 -30.98
N LYS A 485 0.05 32.19 -30.06
CA LYS A 485 0.94 33.24 -29.53
C LYS A 485 2.18 32.67 -28.86
N GLY A 486 2.10 31.49 -28.23
CA GLY A 486 3.28 30.78 -27.70
C GLY A 486 4.26 30.37 -28.80
N THR A 487 3.72 29.80 -29.88
CA THR A 487 4.46 29.30 -31.04
C THR A 487 5.15 30.44 -31.80
N GLU A 488 4.43 31.54 -32.05
CA GLU A 488 4.99 32.79 -32.62
C GLU A 488 6.16 33.33 -31.80
N ASP A 489 6.07 33.23 -30.48
CA ASP A 489 7.10 33.64 -29.53
C ASP A 489 8.30 32.67 -29.41
N GLY A 490 8.31 31.59 -30.20
CA GLY A 490 9.35 30.55 -30.20
C GLY A 490 9.29 29.62 -28.97
N LEU A 491 8.10 29.42 -28.39
CA LEU A 491 7.88 28.60 -27.20
C LEU A 491 7.07 27.35 -27.54
N PHE A 492 7.54 26.19 -27.07
CA PHE A 492 6.83 24.92 -27.21
C PHE A 492 6.24 24.47 -25.87
N ILE A 493 5.04 23.88 -25.90
CA ILE A 493 4.39 23.29 -24.72
C ILE A 493 5.26 22.13 -24.21
N SER A 494 5.64 22.18 -22.93
CA SER A 494 6.45 21.15 -22.26
C SER A 494 5.72 20.41 -21.15
N SER A 495 4.60 20.97 -20.67
CA SER A 495 3.67 20.31 -19.75
C SER A 495 2.25 20.89 -19.88
N VAL A 496 1.24 20.03 -19.70
CA VAL A 496 -0.17 20.40 -19.58
C VAL A 496 -0.77 19.73 -18.34
N ALA A 497 -1.78 20.35 -17.74
CA ALA A 497 -2.73 19.69 -16.83
C ALA A 497 -4.14 20.24 -17.04
N SER A 498 -5.14 19.54 -16.49
CA SER A 498 -6.52 20.00 -16.40
C SER A 498 -7.09 19.71 -15.02
N CYS A 499 -8.02 20.56 -14.58
CA CYS A 499 -8.86 20.36 -13.41
C CYS A 499 -10.14 21.19 -13.58
N SER A 500 -11.30 20.65 -13.23
CA SER A 500 -12.58 21.39 -13.33
C SER A 500 -12.87 21.90 -14.75
N ASN A 501 -12.45 21.14 -15.77
CA ASN A 501 -12.48 21.51 -17.19
C ASN A 501 -11.72 22.80 -17.57
N LEU A 502 -10.73 23.20 -16.77
CA LEU A 502 -9.82 24.30 -17.07
C LEU A 502 -8.39 23.79 -17.25
N TRP A 503 -7.71 24.34 -18.27
CA TRP A 503 -6.36 23.93 -18.64
C TRP A 503 -5.28 24.80 -17.99
N ALA A 504 -4.16 24.16 -17.67
CA ALA A 504 -2.88 24.80 -17.40
C ALA A 504 -1.86 24.36 -18.45
N LEU A 505 -1.16 25.32 -19.06
CA LEU A 505 -0.12 25.13 -20.06
C LEU A 505 1.20 25.72 -19.53
N ILE A 506 2.29 24.97 -19.68
CA ILE A 506 3.66 25.47 -19.50
C ILE A 506 4.37 25.34 -20.84
N MET A 507 4.95 26.44 -21.32
CA MET A 507 5.67 26.54 -22.58
C MET A 507 7.08 27.07 -22.34
N ASP A 508 8.10 26.53 -23.01
CA ASP A 508 9.47 27.03 -22.91
C ASP A 508 10.24 26.94 -24.23
N ALA A 509 11.27 27.77 -24.35
CA ALA A 509 12.21 27.79 -25.48
C ALA A 509 13.31 26.72 -25.36
N GLY A 510 13.35 25.95 -24.28
CA GLY A 510 14.44 25.03 -23.92
C GLY A 510 14.07 23.55 -24.02
N THR A 511 12.97 23.23 -24.70
CA THR A 511 12.47 21.85 -24.90
C THR A 511 13.39 21.01 -25.78
N GLY A 512 14.05 21.65 -26.76
CA GLY A 512 14.75 20.97 -27.86
C GLY A 512 13.82 20.44 -28.95
N PHE A 513 12.53 20.76 -28.91
CA PHE A 513 11.58 20.36 -29.95
C PHE A 513 11.78 21.21 -31.21
N SER A 514 11.57 20.60 -32.38
CA SER A 514 11.72 21.27 -33.69
C SER A 514 10.37 21.61 -34.34
N ASP A 515 9.30 20.96 -33.91
CA ASP A 515 7.96 21.01 -34.49
C ASP A 515 6.98 20.45 -33.44
N GLN A 516 5.76 20.96 -33.37
CA GLN A 516 4.76 20.57 -32.38
C GLN A 516 3.35 20.67 -32.93
N VAL A 517 2.56 19.62 -32.72
CA VAL A 517 1.13 19.54 -33.03
C VAL A 517 0.35 19.22 -31.76
N TYR A 518 -0.89 19.67 -31.71
CA TYR A 518 -1.79 19.40 -30.59
C TYR A 518 -3.20 19.07 -31.08
N GLU A 519 -3.96 18.37 -30.25
CA GLU A 519 -5.38 18.12 -30.47
C GLU A 519 -6.13 18.22 -29.14
N LEU A 520 -7.15 19.08 -29.12
CA LEU A 520 -8.19 19.08 -28.08
C LEU A 520 -9.34 18.21 -28.60
N SER A 521 -9.42 16.97 -28.12
CA SER A 521 -10.46 16.02 -28.53
C SER A 521 -11.53 15.89 -27.44
N PRO A 522 -12.84 15.85 -27.78
CA PRO A 522 -13.89 15.50 -26.83
C PRO A 522 -13.79 14.05 -26.35
N HIS A 523 -13.02 13.20 -27.05
CA HIS A 523 -12.74 11.84 -26.67
C HIS A 523 -11.40 11.73 -25.93
N PHE A 524 -11.34 10.90 -24.88
CA PHE A 524 -10.12 10.67 -24.11
C PHE A 524 -9.10 9.85 -24.91
N LEU A 525 -8.04 10.52 -25.39
CA LEU A 525 -7.02 10.03 -26.32
C LEU A 525 -7.60 9.51 -27.65
N HIS A 526 -7.74 10.43 -28.61
CA HIS A 526 -8.15 10.11 -29.98
C HIS A 526 -7.11 9.21 -30.68
N LYS A 527 -7.46 7.93 -30.84
CA LYS A 527 -6.54 6.89 -31.34
C LYS A 527 -6.04 7.18 -32.76
N GLU A 528 -6.93 7.54 -33.67
CA GLU A 528 -6.62 7.66 -35.10
C GLU A 528 -5.65 8.81 -35.37
N TRP A 529 -5.92 9.99 -34.78
CA TRP A 529 -5.00 11.13 -34.82
C TRP A 529 -3.62 10.80 -34.26
N ILE A 530 -3.54 10.12 -33.10
CA ILE A 530 -2.23 9.72 -32.51
C ILE A 530 -1.44 8.81 -33.46
N MET A 531 -2.10 7.83 -34.11
CA MET A 531 -1.43 6.93 -35.06
C MET A 531 -0.94 7.69 -36.29
N GLU A 532 -1.78 8.55 -36.88
CA GLU A 532 -1.44 9.40 -38.03
C GLU A 532 -0.26 10.34 -37.73
N LYS A 533 -0.14 10.83 -36.49
CA LYS A 533 0.99 11.67 -36.07
C LYS A 533 2.26 10.87 -35.75
N TRP A 534 2.13 9.64 -35.22
CA TRP A 534 3.27 8.73 -35.06
C TRP A 534 3.90 8.35 -36.41
N GLU A 535 3.10 8.06 -37.44
CA GLU A 535 3.60 7.83 -38.81
C GLU A 535 4.38 9.03 -39.37
N LYS A 536 4.01 10.25 -38.94
CA LYS A 536 4.68 11.52 -39.28
C LYS A 536 5.84 11.86 -38.34
N ASN A 537 6.34 10.90 -37.55
CA ASN A 537 7.46 11.00 -36.60
C ASN A 537 7.27 12.03 -35.47
N PHE A 538 6.04 12.41 -35.14
CA PHE A 538 5.76 13.14 -33.90
C PHE A 538 5.60 12.16 -32.75
N TYR A 539 6.11 12.49 -31.56
CA TYR A 539 5.95 11.68 -30.35
C TYR A 539 5.17 12.44 -29.29
N ILE A 540 4.33 11.76 -28.52
CA ILE A 540 3.56 12.35 -27.42
C ILE A 540 4.53 12.94 -26.39
N SER A 541 4.49 14.26 -26.22
CA SER A 541 5.38 15.02 -25.33
C SER A 541 4.68 15.45 -24.04
N ALA A 542 3.38 15.76 -24.10
CA ALA A 542 2.54 16.03 -22.93
C ALA A 542 1.06 15.65 -23.19
N ILE A 543 0.35 15.23 -22.14
CA ILE A 543 -1.09 14.89 -22.19
C ILE A 543 -1.80 15.33 -20.91
N ALA A 544 -3.07 15.70 -21.02
CA ALA A 544 -3.99 15.85 -19.90
C ALA A 544 -5.42 15.50 -20.32
N GLY A 545 -6.20 14.96 -19.39
CA GLY A 545 -7.64 14.72 -19.54
C GLY A 545 -8.43 15.65 -18.63
N ALA A 546 -9.60 16.09 -19.10
CA ALA A 546 -10.54 16.90 -18.35
C ALA A 546 -11.63 16.04 -17.69
N ASP A 547 -12.40 16.64 -16.78
CA ASP A 547 -13.44 15.94 -16.01
C ASP A 547 -14.68 15.62 -16.87
N ASN A 548 -14.93 16.39 -17.93
CA ASN A 548 -15.96 16.11 -18.95
C ASN A 548 -15.60 14.98 -19.93
N GLY A 549 -14.42 14.34 -19.79
CA GLY A 549 -13.98 13.27 -20.66
C GLY A 549 -13.11 13.68 -21.85
N SER A 550 -12.95 14.99 -22.11
CA SER A 550 -12.07 15.50 -23.17
C SER A 550 -10.59 15.30 -22.84
N SER A 551 -9.72 15.45 -23.83
CA SER A 551 -8.27 15.45 -23.62
C SER A 551 -7.54 16.42 -24.53
N LEU A 552 -6.48 17.02 -24.00
CA LEU A 552 -5.49 17.75 -24.79
C LEU A 552 -4.25 16.86 -24.92
N VAL A 553 -3.94 16.47 -26.15
CA VAL A 553 -2.75 15.70 -26.52
C VAL A 553 -1.78 16.60 -27.26
N ILE A 554 -0.52 16.63 -26.84
CA ILE A 554 0.55 17.36 -27.51
C ILE A 554 1.59 16.34 -27.99
N MET A 555 1.94 16.42 -29.28
CA MET A 555 2.96 15.59 -29.90
C MET A 555 4.02 16.49 -30.55
N SER A 556 5.29 16.07 -30.55
CA SER A 556 6.42 16.92 -30.97
C SER A 556 7.50 16.14 -31.71
N LYS A 557 8.23 16.81 -32.60
CA LYS A 557 9.48 16.31 -33.20
C LYS A 557 10.69 16.88 -32.46
N GLY A 558 11.87 16.32 -32.69
CA GLY A 558 13.09 16.66 -31.94
C GLY A 558 13.16 16.06 -30.54
N THR A 559 12.23 15.16 -30.19
CA THR A 559 12.30 14.42 -28.92
C THR A 559 13.42 13.37 -28.98
N GLN A 560 14.00 13.05 -27.82
CA GLN A 560 14.94 11.92 -27.66
C GLN A 560 14.28 10.52 -27.70
N TYR A 561 12.97 10.45 -27.96
CA TYR A 561 12.25 9.18 -27.95
C TYR A 561 12.46 8.40 -29.26
N LEU A 562 12.78 7.11 -29.13
CA LEU A 562 13.01 6.20 -30.27
C LEU A 562 11.75 5.41 -30.65
N GLN A 563 10.91 5.12 -29.66
CA GLN A 563 9.69 4.34 -29.82
C GLN A 563 8.72 4.68 -28.69
N GLN A 564 7.43 4.74 -28.99
CA GLN A 564 6.38 4.95 -28.00
C GLN A 564 5.34 3.84 -27.98
N SER A 565 4.66 3.72 -26.85
CA SER A 565 3.49 2.87 -26.66
C SER A 565 2.62 3.51 -25.58
N TYR A 566 1.31 3.60 -25.79
CA TYR A 566 0.37 4.07 -24.76
C TYR A 566 -0.67 2.99 -24.45
N LYS A 567 -1.28 3.11 -23.27
CA LYS A 567 -2.42 2.30 -22.85
C LYS A 567 -3.45 3.17 -22.15
N VAL A 568 -4.71 3.04 -22.56
CA VAL A 568 -5.89 3.52 -21.84
C VAL A 568 -6.50 2.35 -21.04
N SER A 569 -6.97 2.58 -19.82
CA SER A 569 -7.50 1.54 -18.92
C SER A 569 -8.36 2.14 -17.80
N GLU A 570 -9.43 1.48 -17.38
CA GLU A 570 -10.29 1.93 -16.25
C GLU A 570 -9.65 1.68 -14.87
N SER A 571 -8.63 0.82 -14.81
CA SER A 571 -7.81 0.58 -13.63
C SER A 571 -6.35 0.87 -13.94
N PHE A 572 -5.58 1.25 -12.91
CA PHE A 572 -4.18 1.64 -13.09
C PHE A 572 -3.34 0.47 -13.63
N PRO A 573 -2.74 0.55 -14.83
CA PRO A 573 -2.29 -0.63 -15.58
C PRO A 573 -0.87 -1.10 -15.18
N PHE A 574 -0.57 -1.21 -13.89
CA PHE A 574 0.77 -1.49 -13.36
C PHE A 574 1.41 -2.77 -13.92
N LYS A 575 0.64 -3.84 -14.17
CA LYS A 575 1.14 -5.07 -14.82
C LYS A 575 1.69 -4.83 -16.23
N TRP A 576 1.07 -3.92 -16.99
CA TRP A 576 1.53 -3.54 -18.32
C TRP A 576 2.78 -2.66 -18.23
N ILE A 577 2.84 -1.73 -17.27
CA ILE A 577 4.03 -0.93 -16.97
C ILE A 577 5.22 -1.83 -16.61
N ASN A 578 5.05 -2.80 -15.70
CA ASN A 578 6.06 -3.80 -15.33
C ASN A 578 6.50 -4.71 -16.49
N LYS A 579 5.65 -4.94 -17.50
CA LYS A 579 6.05 -5.60 -18.73
C LYS A 579 6.91 -4.66 -19.58
N LYS A 580 6.48 -3.42 -19.76
CA LYS A 580 7.14 -2.40 -20.58
C LYS A 580 8.49 -1.93 -20.05
N TRP A 581 8.69 -1.83 -18.73
CA TRP A 581 10.00 -1.58 -18.11
C TRP A 581 11.03 -2.66 -18.49
N ARG A 582 10.63 -3.94 -18.50
CA ARG A 582 11.50 -5.05 -18.95
C ARG A 582 11.80 -5.03 -20.46
N GLU A 583 10.99 -4.32 -21.24
CA GLU A 583 11.20 -4.07 -22.67
C GLU A 583 12.02 -2.78 -22.93
N GLY A 584 12.47 -2.08 -21.88
CA GLY A 584 13.27 -0.84 -21.99
C GLY A 584 12.46 0.43 -22.26
N PHE A 585 11.13 0.40 -22.05
CA PHE A 585 10.27 1.58 -22.09
C PHE A 585 10.07 2.15 -20.70
N TYR A 586 10.02 3.48 -20.58
CA TYR A 586 9.76 4.18 -19.32
C TYR A 586 8.54 5.09 -19.46
N VAL A 587 7.76 5.28 -18.39
CA VAL A 587 6.62 6.20 -18.34
C VAL A 587 7.10 7.62 -18.59
N THR A 588 6.63 8.25 -19.66
CA THR A 588 7.00 9.61 -20.08
C THR A 588 5.86 10.60 -20.00
N ALA A 589 4.61 10.14 -19.93
CA ALA A 589 3.46 10.96 -19.57
C ALA A 589 2.33 10.09 -19.01
N MET A 590 1.48 10.68 -18.19
CA MET A 590 0.24 10.06 -17.70
C MET A 590 -0.90 11.09 -17.78
N ALA A 591 -2.14 10.64 -17.84
CA ALA A 591 -3.33 11.46 -17.71
C ALA A 591 -4.50 10.63 -17.15
N THR A 592 -5.54 11.32 -16.68
CA THR A 592 -6.80 10.73 -16.25
C THR A 592 -7.96 11.55 -16.79
N ALA A 593 -9.07 10.90 -17.15
CA ALA A 593 -10.36 11.55 -17.39
C ALA A 593 -11.47 10.67 -16.81
N GLY A 594 -12.17 11.19 -15.78
CA GLY A 594 -13.00 10.36 -14.90
C GLY A 594 -12.20 9.20 -14.31
N ALA A 595 -12.75 7.98 -14.39
CA ALA A 595 -12.07 6.77 -13.93
C ALA A 595 -10.98 6.23 -14.88
N ARG A 596 -10.87 6.75 -16.12
CA ARG A 596 -9.93 6.22 -17.12
C ARG A 596 -8.53 6.80 -16.94
N TRP A 597 -7.55 5.92 -16.91
CA TRP A 597 -6.12 6.21 -16.96
C TRP A 597 -5.60 6.15 -18.38
N ALA A 598 -4.70 7.06 -18.74
CA ALA A 598 -3.85 6.97 -19.92
C ALA A 598 -2.39 7.00 -19.49
N ILE A 599 -1.61 5.99 -19.88
CA ILE A 599 -0.17 5.89 -19.59
C ILE A 599 0.60 5.84 -20.90
N VAL A 600 1.52 6.76 -21.11
CA VAL A 600 2.43 6.80 -22.26
C VAL A 600 3.81 6.39 -21.81
N MET A 601 4.41 5.42 -22.49
CA MET A 601 5.77 4.95 -22.24
C MET A 601 6.63 5.09 -23.49
N SER A 602 7.87 5.58 -23.32
CA SER A 602 8.83 5.78 -24.40
C SER A 602 10.15 5.05 -24.14
N ARG A 603 10.76 4.54 -25.20
CA ARG A 603 12.16 4.10 -25.24
C ARG A 603 13.06 5.26 -25.63
N GLY A 604 14.28 5.33 -25.09
CA GLY A 604 15.21 6.45 -25.30
C GLY A 604 14.96 7.66 -24.37
N ALA A 605 14.06 7.55 -23.40
CA ALA A 605 13.67 8.65 -22.52
C ALA A 605 14.74 9.16 -21.53
N GLY A 606 15.97 8.63 -21.57
CA GLY A 606 17.10 9.06 -20.71
C GLY A 606 17.03 8.60 -19.25
N PHE A 607 16.01 7.83 -18.85
CA PHE A 607 15.91 7.26 -17.51
C PHE A 607 16.71 5.96 -17.39
N SER A 608 17.41 5.78 -16.27
CA SER A 608 18.09 4.53 -15.89
C SER A 608 17.22 3.62 -15.04
N ASP A 609 16.38 4.20 -14.19
CA ASP A 609 15.45 3.51 -13.29
C ASP A 609 14.17 4.37 -13.12
N GLN A 610 13.06 3.74 -12.76
CA GLN A 610 11.79 4.42 -12.54
C GLN A 610 10.87 3.66 -11.58
N VAL A 611 10.22 4.40 -10.70
CA VAL A 611 9.18 3.89 -9.79
C VAL A 611 7.88 4.65 -10.04
N VAL A 612 6.76 3.97 -9.84
CA VAL A 612 5.42 4.55 -9.77
C VAL A 612 4.90 4.37 -8.35
N GLU A 613 4.27 5.41 -7.80
CA GLU A 613 3.61 5.37 -6.50
C GLU A 613 2.18 5.90 -6.64
N LEU A 614 1.21 5.15 -6.10
CA LEU A 614 -0.20 5.52 -6.07
C LEU A 614 -0.63 5.83 -4.64
N ASP A 615 -1.32 6.95 -4.47
CA ASP A 615 -1.90 7.38 -3.21
C ASP A 615 -3.09 8.32 -3.53
N PHE A 616 -4.04 8.41 -2.61
CA PHE A 616 -5.11 9.41 -2.65
C PHE A 616 -4.64 10.76 -2.10
N LEU A 617 -3.56 10.75 -1.29
CA LEU A 617 -2.88 11.94 -0.75
C LEU A 617 -1.48 12.08 -1.36
N TYR A 618 -0.74 13.13 -1.00
CA TYR A 618 0.65 13.26 -1.43
C TYR A 618 1.54 12.17 -0.76
N PRO A 619 2.22 11.30 -1.53
CA PRO A 619 2.95 10.14 -0.99
C PRO A 619 4.32 10.53 -0.42
N SER A 620 4.32 11.37 0.62
CA SER A 620 5.54 11.90 1.25
C SER A 620 6.45 10.80 1.77
N GLU A 621 5.90 9.76 2.41
CA GLU A 621 6.66 8.65 3.02
C GLU A 621 7.55 7.91 1.99
N GLY A 622 6.97 7.48 0.86
CA GLY A 622 7.69 6.76 -0.19
C GLY A 622 8.73 7.62 -0.94
N ILE A 623 8.46 8.92 -1.10
CA ILE A 623 9.41 9.87 -1.69
C ILE A 623 10.63 10.07 -0.78
N HIS A 624 10.41 10.31 0.52
CA HIS A 624 11.51 10.54 1.47
C HIS A 624 12.39 9.30 1.65
N ARG A 625 11.81 8.09 1.64
CA ARG A 625 12.57 6.84 1.68
C ARG A 625 13.58 6.73 0.55
N ARG A 626 13.14 6.95 -0.69
CA ARG A 626 13.98 6.76 -1.89
C ARG A 626 14.98 7.89 -2.09
N ARG A 627 14.69 9.10 -1.59
CA ARG A 627 15.61 10.26 -1.59
C ARG A 627 16.92 9.99 -0.86
N ASN A 628 16.90 9.20 0.22
CA ASN A 628 18.10 8.98 1.05
C ASN A 628 19.19 8.11 0.38
N GLY A 629 18.93 7.52 -0.79
CA GLY A 629 19.92 6.74 -1.55
C GLY A 629 20.18 7.20 -2.99
N GLN A 630 19.33 8.07 -3.57
CA GLN A 630 19.45 8.47 -4.98
C GLN A 630 19.08 9.95 -5.20
N LYS A 631 19.72 10.57 -6.20
CA LYS A 631 19.25 11.83 -6.77
C LYS A 631 17.94 11.58 -7.53
N ILE A 632 16.83 12.08 -7.02
CA ILE A 632 15.55 12.07 -7.74
C ILE A 632 15.63 13.13 -8.85
N PHE A 633 15.60 12.73 -10.12
CA PHE A 633 15.79 13.65 -11.26
C PHE A 633 14.47 14.23 -11.81
N THR A 634 13.32 13.63 -11.53
CA THR A 634 11.99 14.16 -11.95
C THR A 634 10.89 13.57 -11.06
N LEU A 635 9.97 14.41 -10.56
CA LEU A 635 8.70 14.00 -9.96
C LEU A 635 7.55 14.46 -10.87
N ARG A 636 6.53 13.62 -11.05
CA ARG A 636 5.31 13.94 -11.82
C ARG A 636 4.05 13.50 -11.06
N PRO A 637 3.52 14.31 -10.15
CA PRO A 637 2.29 13.99 -9.43
C PRO A 637 1.06 14.16 -10.35
N TYR A 638 0.17 13.18 -10.28
CA TYR A 638 -1.17 13.22 -10.87
C TYR A 638 -2.16 12.84 -9.77
N ALA A 639 -2.87 13.82 -9.21
CA ALA A 639 -3.89 13.57 -8.20
C ALA A 639 -5.24 13.21 -8.85
N MET A 640 -6.05 12.40 -8.18
CA MET A 640 -7.44 12.13 -8.58
C MET A 640 -8.40 13.12 -7.91
N GLN A 641 -8.93 14.03 -8.73
CA GLN A 641 -10.27 14.64 -8.66
C GLN A 641 -10.74 15.50 -7.47
N GLU A 642 -10.00 15.73 -6.38
CA GLU A 642 -10.44 16.66 -5.32
C GLU A 642 -9.33 17.67 -4.90
N PRO A 643 -9.65 18.98 -4.76
CA PRO A 643 -8.72 20.00 -4.26
C PRO A 643 -8.68 20.05 -2.72
N TYR A 644 -7.52 20.41 -2.15
CA TYR A 644 -7.36 20.63 -0.71
C TYR A 644 -7.24 22.13 -0.38
N PRO A 645 -7.96 22.68 0.62
CA PRO A 645 -7.99 24.12 0.90
C PRO A 645 -6.77 24.72 1.63
N GLU A 646 -5.72 23.96 1.95
CA GLU A 646 -4.67 24.39 2.89
C GLU A 646 -3.30 24.64 2.24
N ALA A 647 -3.20 24.64 0.91
CA ALA A 647 -1.95 24.83 0.16
C ALA A 647 -1.59 26.31 -0.10
N TYR A 648 -1.86 27.20 0.86
CA TYR A 648 -1.57 28.63 0.75
C TYR A 648 -0.18 28.96 1.33
N GLU A 649 0.83 29.13 0.46
CA GLU A 649 1.74 30.30 0.42
C GLU A 649 3.01 30.09 -0.44
N MET A 650 3.51 31.21 -0.98
CA MET A 650 4.84 31.46 -1.58
C MET A 650 5.34 30.59 -2.75
N PHE A 651 5.30 31.17 -3.96
CA PHE A 651 6.23 30.79 -5.04
C PHE A 651 6.80 32.01 -5.78
N GLY A 652 8.13 32.16 -5.69
CA GLY A 652 8.94 33.04 -6.51
C GLY A 652 10.29 32.38 -6.81
N ALA A 653 10.87 32.69 -7.97
CA ALA A 653 12.03 32.05 -8.61
C ALA A 653 11.76 30.71 -9.34
N SER A 654 12.57 30.47 -10.38
CA SER A 654 12.40 29.51 -11.49
C SER A 654 11.95 28.08 -11.11
N ILE A 655 10.88 27.60 -11.75
CA ILE A 655 10.22 26.32 -11.43
C ILE A 655 10.24 25.37 -12.65
N GLU A 656 11.06 24.31 -12.60
CA GLU A 656 10.78 23.04 -13.35
C GLU A 656 10.29 21.94 -12.40
N VAL A 657 9.54 22.31 -11.36
CA VAL A 657 8.75 21.38 -10.55
C VAL A 657 7.43 21.16 -11.28
N ARG A 658 7.26 20.00 -11.93
CA ARG A 658 6.05 19.64 -12.70
C ARG A 658 4.86 19.26 -11.80
N VAL A 659 4.59 20.03 -10.74
CA VAL A 659 3.40 19.93 -9.89
C VAL A 659 2.32 20.86 -10.45
N VAL A 660 1.80 20.53 -11.63
CA VAL A 660 0.89 21.45 -12.36
C VAL A 660 -0.52 21.47 -11.75
N ARG A 661 -0.96 20.40 -11.06
CA ARG A 661 -2.31 20.35 -10.45
C ARG A 661 -2.45 21.16 -9.15
N ALA A 662 -1.38 21.38 -8.38
CA ALA A 662 -1.44 22.26 -7.19
C ALA A 662 -1.38 23.76 -7.53
N LEU A 663 -0.78 24.11 -8.68
CA LEU A 663 -0.77 25.49 -9.19
C LEU A 663 -2.16 26.00 -9.56
N LEU A 664 -3.04 25.12 -10.06
CA LEU A 664 -4.40 25.49 -10.47
C LEU A 664 -5.27 25.97 -9.30
N SER A 665 -5.23 25.29 -8.15
CA SER A 665 -5.99 25.70 -6.95
C SER A 665 -5.40 26.92 -6.23
N SER A 666 -4.08 27.15 -6.33
CA SER A 666 -3.41 28.27 -5.67
C SER A 666 -3.78 29.66 -6.23
N LEU A 667 -4.42 29.73 -7.40
CA LEU A 667 -4.59 30.96 -8.17
C LEU A 667 -6.04 31.45 -8.29
N GLU A 668 -7.01 30.78 -7.67
CA GLU A 668 -8.41 31.26 -7.61
C GLU A 668 -8.55 32.55 -6.77
N LEU A 669 -7.60 32.84 -5.87
CA LEU A 669 -7.66 33.98 -4.94
C LEU A 669 -6.94 35.26 -5.39
N LYS A 670 -6.29 35.29 -6.57
CA LYS A 670 -5.65 36.51 -7.09
C LYS A 670 -5.86 36.71 -8.59
N ARG A 671 -6.77 37.64 -8.93
CA ARG A 671 -6.81 38.41 -10.19
C ARG A 671 -6.49 39.88 -9.86
N PRO A 672 -5.98 40.71 -10.81
CA PRO A 672 -6.12 40.53 -12.25
C PRO A 672 -4.83 40.50 -13.10
N ASN A 673 -5.02 39.97 -14.30
CA ASN A 673 -4.25 40.16 -15.55
C ASN A 673 -2.81 39.63 -15.63
N GLY A 674 -2.47 39.13 -16.82
CA GLY A 674 -1.23 38.41 -17.09
C GLY A 674 -0.01 39.34 -17.06
N ALA A 675 1.03 38.90 -16.35
CA ALA A 675 2.33 39.55 -16.33
C ALA A 675 3.34 38.75 -17.14
N GLU A 676 4.06 39.40 -18.05
CA GLU A 676 5.28 38.85 -18.63
C GLU A 676 6.46 39.16 -17.70
N PHE A 677 7.16 38.12 -17.23
CA PHE A 677 8.37 38.27 -16.43
C PHE A 677 9.62 37.90 -17.24
N LEU A 678 10.30 38.92 -17.75
CA LEU A 678 11.66 38.80 -18.31
C LEU A 678 12.68 38.76 -17.17
N PHE A 679 13.19 37.57 -16.83
CA PHE A 679 14.29 37.43 -15.87
C PHE A 679 15.65 37.66 -16.54
N THR A 680 16.13 38.91 -16.52
CA THR A 680 17.53 39.23 -16.78
C THR A 680 18.34 39.11 -15.49
N GLY A 681 19.33 38.22 -15.47
CA GLY A 681 20.08 37.89 -14.26
C GLY A 681 21.08 38.97 -13.86
N SER A 682 20.92 39.60 -12.69
CA SER A 682 21.97 40.38 -12.04
C SER A 682 21.90 40.24 -10.52
N LYS A 683 22.97 39.68 -9.93
CA LYS A 683 23.08 39.45 -8.49
C LYS A 683 23.42 40.74 -7.75
N LYS A 684 22.59 41.15 -6.78
CA LYS A 684 23.07 41.84 -5.57
C LYS A 684 22.38 41.24 -4.34
N ARG A 685 23.19 40.89 -3.33
CA ARG A 685 22.71 40.56 -1.98
C ARG A 685 22.44 41.86 -1.23
N LEU A 686 21.41 41.87 -0.39
CA LEU A 686 21.29 42.80 0.74
C LEU A 686 21.16 41.97 2.04
N PRO A 687 21.73 42.43 3.17
CA PRO A 687 21.73 41.67 4.42
C PRO A 687 20.42 41.85 5.21
N MET A 688 20.08 40.86 6.03
CA MET A 688 18.99 40.98 7.02
C MET A 688 19.47 41.69 8.28
N VAL A 689 18.59 42.51 8.87
CA VAL A 689 18.71 43.07 10.22
C VAL A 689 17.51 42.57 11.04
N PRO A 690 17.69 42.09 12.28
CA PRO A 690 16.58 41.66 13.12
C PRO A 690 15.97 42.86 13.88
N SER A 691 14.65 42.91 13.98
CA SER A 691 13.92 43.85 14.84
C SER A 691 13.07 43.09 15.86
N SER A 692 13.30 43.38 17.13
CA SER A 692 12.58 42.82 18.29
C SER A 692 11.39 43.68 18.72
N THR A 693 10.63 43.13 19.67
CA THR A 693 9.75 43.81 20.65
C THR A 693 8.45 44.44 20.18
N GLU A 694 7.40 44.09 20.94
CA GLU A 694 6.01 44.53 20.81
C GLU A 694 5.78 45.94 21.39
N SER A 695 4.69 46.61 21.02
CA SER A 695 3.51 46.77 21.91
C SER A 695 2.57 47.94 21.54
N ALA A 696 1.32 47.80 21.99
CA ALA A 696 0.38 48.87 22.37
C ALA A 696 -0.37 49.73 21.30
N CYS A 697 -1.65 49.37 21.15
CA CYS A 697 -2.83 50.22 21.41
C CYS A 697 -3.45 51.15 20.34
N CYS A 698 -4.77 50.94 20.20
CA CYS A 698 -5.86 51.93 20.05
C CYS A 698 -5.87 52.91 18.85
N GLY A 699 -6.50 52.45 17.76
CA GLY A 699 -7.86 52.87 17.38
C GLY A 699 -8.21 54.36 17.24
N CYS A 700 -8.66 54.74 16.04
CA CYS A 700 -9.79 55.65 15.85
C CYS A 700 -10.40 55.48 14.44
N ALA A 701 -11.72 55.66 14.30
CA ALA A 701 -12.42 55.64 13.01
C ALA A 701 -12.35 57.01 12.30
N GLY A 702 -12.40 57.06 10.97
CA GLY A 702 -12.41 58.35 10.25
C GLY A 702 -12.34 58.29 8.71
N GLN A 703 -13.51 58.06 8.08
CA GLN A 703 -13.98 58.58 6.77
C GLN A 703 -13.02 59.20 5.71
N ARG A 704 -13.26 58.78 4.44
CA ARG A 704 -12.94 59.45 3.14
C ARG A 704 -11.44 59.53 2.80
N CYS A 705 -10.98 59.02 1.66
CA CYS A 705 -11.56 59.11 0.30
C CYS A 705 -11.50 57.78 -0.47
#